data_AF-A0A1R2B9E3-F1
#
_entry.id   AF-A0A1R2B9E3-F1
#
_cell.length_a   1.000
_cell.length_b   1.000
_cell.length_c   1.000
_cell.angle_alpha   90.00
_cell.angle_beta   90.00
_cell.angle_gamma   90.00
#
_symmetry.space_group_name_H-M   'P 1'
#
loop_
_entity.id
_entity.type
_entity.pdbx_description
1 polymer ?
#
loop_
_entity_poly.entity_id
_entity_poly.type
_entity_poly.pdbx_seq_one_letter_code
_entity_poly.pdbx_strand_id
1 'polypeptide(L)'
;MLKVLYFISSLLTIKGGSVYIPASKTPPDCRSGITTAYIPSKNIIVMFGGLSGDTFYDDFWSFSIASLTWEEIYPTSEINPSPRAFYGSFVTLHTENFYIFGGCNAKGMKNDLWEFNINYLNWKLISTINPPSARYSFACVFYIERSIEYFAIFGGNSIQDETNDLNILNLLTFEWKKLVNYGNTTINASNTAMAHFGNCFYLTCGTGCTESVIRTFKYCLYEKLWVELTNINENQPSRGYNSGFILDKYFYLFSGGLSQWFEPVIRLDLEGGDYLWAEVEHLPLLAKENYGLTLIGNTAYIMGGYDYAYLLYSNEVQSIDMNSGYLSELSHAFTVPEKRLKASMVTINNELYLFGGVNKNILYNNLWIFNIANEKWRLQNVSGDVPSPRHSHAADSDGDVMAVFGGEDSSGLNGELFLYNSLSYTWKKIIPISIAPRPTKGACLSLKFSSIYIYGGITSTGTTDDFWGLNIIISAYVSMPKNKKVAYMTCYLLDEIFYTLGGIDENGMSSYDYSIFDFTSFLWESIQHNNSITNGIQVMLNKTYINIGGQIRLQELTKKIVVVDDNLTSYVLYKDYPYVYFSAFSYYKSRIYSFGGGYNQGKFPLHLIGTNNFFYIDIKEICSEGICEAKCSKGTYNYNNRCVECDAGYYKDTIGNTLCNPCPPGTYSIVNGTNSYGQCYPCPSGSYNDIYGSKICLDCPASFNCPWGSKEPIDGFFSSDLESIQPKMYVSPSSRKNIIIYTVSTVMSFVAIFICIISFEKLRKILIFFDIYTDKHNHELLAPMTLKKNTIGGIFSVLFIVVAIVFIGSAIIDFQMSSIQESKSIIPLTLFENEIKNFTNPELNVSIQIIGISLSCELFFQVETIINGTKRKHYCKNLSGNGTGNGIEFSFYCNDCFISGESIFFLQFLDASYASAIYVKITSSSSIPNEVSSLKSELYPDKGHMFMGSGKSEFFFTFTPSLFVSELSYWPSPLTGYHISNDKLPIKGSQGLITDLPVNLGLNILITIYENQFGLYTQRIRKQSFFILMSGVIGSVFGIMDIIAFIMKFIEGFYLSIKKKLVKKKSLSMISSKRKHIKNVCFIKHPKKVKGIEDFEVGQSKIENEHLV
;
A
#
# COMPACT_ATOMS: atom_id res chain seq x y z
N MET A 1 -15.38 11.36 69.17
CA MET A 1 -14.22 10.89 68.37
C MET A 1 -14.65 9.99 67.21
N LEU A 2 -15.38 8.87 67.41
CA LEU A 2 -15.73 7.93 66.31
C LEU A 2 -16.41 8.54 65.06
N LYS A 3 -17.22 9.60 65.18
CA LYS A 3 -17.87 10.24 64.00
C LYS A 3 -16.90 10.92 63.01
N VAL A 4 -15.65 11.19 63.40
CA VAL A 4 -14.66 11.82 62.51
C VAL A 4 -13.99 10.78 61.58
N LEU A 5 -13.77 9.56 62.06
CA LEU A 5 -13.17 8.48 61.25
C LEU A 5 -14.04 8.09 60.05
N TYR A 6 -15.37 8.12 60.20
CA TYR A 6 -16.31 7.83 59.11
C TYR A 6 -16.31 8.89 57.99
N PHE A 7 -15.79 10.10 58.26
CA PHE A 7 -15.70 11.20 57.29
C PHE A 7 -14.34 11.26 56.58
N ILE A 8 -13.38 10.43 57.01
CA ILE A 8 -12.05 10.32 56.40
C ILE A 8 -11.95 9.03 55.57
N SER A 9 -12.69 7.97 55.92
CA SER A 9 -12.80 6.75 55.11
C SER A 9 -13.52 6.92 53.76
N SER A 10 -14.34 7.98 53.60
CA SER A 10 -15.02 8.30 52.33
C SER A 10 -14.09 8.90 51.27
N LEU A 11 -13.00 9.55 51.70
CA LEU A 11 -12.01 10.21 50.82
C LEU A 11 -10.89 9.28 50.33
N LEU A 12 -10.85 8.04 50.81
CA LEU A 12 -9.90 7.00 50.39
C LEU A 12 -10.61 5.69 49.98
N THR A 13 -11.68 5.84 49.20
CA THR A 13 -12.13 4.73 48.35
C THR A 13 -11.12 4.56 47.20
N ILE A 14 -10.44 3.41 47.16
CA ILE A 14 -9.71 2.99 45.96
C ILE A 14 -10.78 2.68 44.90
N LYS A 15 -11.07 3.66 44.03
CA LYS A 15 -12.02 3.54 42.91
C LYS A 15 -11.46 2.59 41.83
N GLY A 16 -11.44 1.29 42.11
CA GLY A 16 -11.28 0.26 41.10
C GLY A 16 -12.61 0.06 40.35
N GLY A 17 -12.78 0.80 39.25
CA GLY A 17 -14.05 1.01 38.56
C GLY A 17 -13.83 1.47 37.12
N SER A 18 -14.82 1.24 36.25
CA SER A 18 -14.73 1.62 34.83
C SER A 18 -14.70 3.14 34.68
N VAL A 19 -13.71 3.65 33.95
CA VAL A 19 -13.56 5.10 33.72
C VAL A 19 -14.28 5.46 32.43
N TYR A 20 -15.34 6.26 32.54
CA TYR A 20 -16.07 6.79 31.40
C TYR A 20 -15.26 7.89 30.69
N ILE A 21 -15.44 7.98 29.37
CA ILE A 21 -14.89 9.05 28.53
C ILE A 21 -16.07 9.72 27.79
N PRO A 22 -16.42 10.98 28.11
CA PRO A 22 -15.82 11.82 29.15
C PRO A 22 -16.23 11.35 30.55
N ALA A 23 -15.56 11.88 31.59
CA ALA A 23 -15.82 11.50 32.98
C ALA A 23 -17.27 11.78 33.45
N SER A 24 -17.97 12.72 32.81
CA SER A 24 -19.39 13.02 33.01
C SER A 24 -20.36 12.01 32.39
N LYS A 25 -19.87 10.82 31.96
CA LYS A 25 -20.52 9.89 31.01
C LYS A 25 -20.78 10.57 29.65
N THR A 26 -21.15 9.78 28.65
CA THR A 26 -21.47 10.30 27.32
C THR A 26 -22.69 11.23 27.37
N PRO A 27 -22.59 12.49 26.90
CA PRO A 27 -23.72 13.41 26.82
C PRO A 27 -24.74 13.02 25.72
N PRO A 28 -25.93 13.66 25.72
CA PRO A 28 -26.83 13.67 24.56
C PRO A 28 -26.16 14.27 23.31
N ASP A 29 -26.70 13.96 22.13
CA ASP A 29 -26.27 14.62 20.88
C ASP A 29 -26.53 16.14 20.94
N CYS A 30 -25.61 16.95 20.40
CA CYS A 30 -25.67 18.42 20.40
C CYS A 30 -26.97 18.98 19.81
N ARG A 31 -27.68 19.85 20.54
CA ARG A 31 -29.04 20.30 20.18
C ARG A 31 -29.48 21.62 20.81
N SER A 32 -30.42 22.30 20.16
CA SER A 32 -31.13 23.49 20.67
C SER A 32 -32.65 23.26 20.74
N GLY A 33 -33.40 24.29 21.16
CA GLY A 33 -34.86 24.26 21.24
C GLY A 33 -35.38 23.35 22.36
N ILE A 34 -34.60 23.17 23.42
CA ILE A 34 -34.94 22.35 24.59
C ILE A 34 -35.42 23.24 25.74
N THR A 35 -36.28 22.69 26.60
CA THR A 35 -36.54 23.27 27.93
C THR A 35 -36.20 22.25 29.01
N THR A 36 -35.62 22.75 30.11
CA THR A 36 -35.07 21.97 31.22
C THR A 36 -35.85 22.24 32.50
N ALA A 37 -36.00 21.22 33.34
CA ALA A 37 -36.63 21.36 34.65
C ALA A 37 -35.89 20.56 35.73
N TYR A 38 -35.92 21.05 36.97
CA TYR A 38 -35.27 20.43 38.12
C TYR A 38 -36.24 19.52 38.90
N ILE A 39 -35.74 18.37 39.35
CA ILE A 39 -36.48 17.38 40.17
C ILE A 39 -35.79 17.30 41.55
N PRO A 40 -36.32 17.99 42.58
CA PRO A 40 -35.65 18.14 43.88
C PRO A 40 -35.31 16.84 44.60
N SER A 41 -36.24 15.86 44.67
CA SER A 41 -36.02 14.62 45.42
C SER A 41 -34.86 13.75 44.90
N LYS A 42 -34.47 13.94 43.63
CA LYS A 42 -33.37 13.21 42.97
C LYS A 42 -32.13 14.06 42.71
N ASN A 43 -32.21 15.38 42.90
CA ASN A 43 -31.15 16.34 42.56
C ASN A 43 -30.66 16.21 41.10
N ILE A 44 -31.61 16.10 40.17
CA ILE A 44 -31.37 15.99 38.72
C ILE A 44 -32.08 17.11 37.95
N ILE A 45 -31.49 17.54 36.84
CA ILE A 45 -32.18 18.32 35.80
C ILE A 45 -32.59 17.35 34.69
N VAL A 46 -33.80 17.49 34.15
CA VAL A 46 -34.31 16.68 33.04
C VAL A 46 -34.60 17.52 31.79
N MET A 47 -34.45 16.91 30.62
CA MET A 47 -34.69 17.52 29.29
C MET A 47 -35.24 16.47 28.30
N PHE A 48 -36.05 16.91 27.34
CA PHE A 48 -36.69 16.03 26.34
C PHE A 48 -36.44 16.55 24.92
N GLY A 49 -36.18 15.64 23.97
CA GLY A 49 -36.13 15.99 22.54
C GLY A 49 -35.15 17.13 22.22
N GLY A 50 -35.60 18.10 21.43
CA GLY A 50 -34.77 19.18 20.87
C GLY A 50 -34.55 19.03 19.35
N LEU A 51 -33.72 19.90 18.79
CA LEU A 51 -33.44 20.01 17.36
C LEU A 51 -31.92 20.14 17.11
N SER A 52 -31.42 19.49 16.05
CA SER A 52 -30.06 19.69 15.52
C SER A 52 -30.07 19.55 14.01
N GLY A 53 -29.78 20.65 13.29
CA GLY A 53 -30.10 20.78 11.87
C GLY A 53 -31.59 20.53 11.64
N ASP A 54 -31.93 19.62 10.71
CA ASP A 54 -33.30 19.16 10.47
C ASP A 54 -33.79 18.04 11.42
N THR A 55 -32.93 17.56 12.33
CA THR A 55 -33.19 16.37 13.16
C THR A 55 -33.88 16.72 14.48
N PHE A 56 -35.18 16.40 14.59
CA PHE A 56 -35.93 16.46 15.84
C PHE A 56 -35.76 15.17 16.67
N TYR A 57 -35.41 15.32 17.95
CA TYR A 57 -35.16 14.19 18.86
C TYR A 57 -36.41 13.76 19.67
N ASP A 58 -36.47 12.48 20.03
CA ASP A 58 -37.51 11.84 20.86
C ASP A 58 -36.97 11.21 22.17
N ASP A 59 -35.68 11.36 22.46
CA ASP A 59 -35.03 10.83 23.66
C ASP A 59 -35.21 11.75 24.88
N PHE A 60 -35.12 11.16 26.06
CA PHE A 60 -35.31 11.82 27.36
C PHE A 60 -34.06 11.63 28.21
N TRP A 61 -33.52 12.73 28.75
CA TRP A 61 -32.23 12.73 29.44
C TRP A 61 -32.32 13.38 30.80
N SER A 62 -31.42 12.96 31.69
CA SER A 62 -31.16 13.58 32.98
C SER A 62 -29.69 13.90 33.17
N PHE A 63 -29.41 14.99 33.89
CA PHE A 63 -28.09 15.35 34.37
C PHE A 63 -28.12 15.40 35.90
N SER A 64 -27.30 14.58 36.55
CA SER A 64 -27.17 14.52 38.01
C SER A 64 -26.22 15.60 38.50
N ILE A 65 -26.71 16.54 39.30
CA ILE A 65 -25.90 17.63 39.86
C ILE A 65 -24.93 17.10 40.93
N ALA A 66 -25.31 16.04 41.64
CA ALA A 66 -24.49 15.45 42.70
C ALA A 66 -23.24 14.69 42.18
N SER A 67 -23.30 14.17 40.94
CA SER A 67 -22.21 13.40 40.33
C SER A 67 -21.61 14.05 39.07
N LEU A 68 -22.24 15.12 38.55
CA LEU A 68 -21.94 15.76 37.27
C LEU A 68 -21.97 14.76 36.09
N THR A 69 -23.00 13.91 36.05
CA THR A 69 -23.12 12.85 35.04
C THR A 69 -24.45 12.84 34.30
N TRP A 70 -24.40 12.58 33.00
CA TRP A 70 -25.54 12.33 32.13
C TRP A 70 -26.10 10.91 32.26
N GLU A 71 -27.41 10.75 32.14
CA GLU A 71 -28.07 9.45 32.02
C GLU A 71 -29.34 9.55 31.15
N GLU A 72 -29.42 8.73 30.10
CA GLU A 72 -30.60 8.62 29.24
C GLU A 72 -31.69 7.79 29.94
N ILE A 73 -32.89 8.36 30.02
CA ILE A 73 -34.06 7.74 30.63
C ILE A 73 -34.92 7.13 29.52
N TYR A 74 -35.04 5.81 29.51
CA TYR A 74 -35.88 5.07 28.58
C TYR A 74 -37.26 4.81 29.18
N PRO A 75 -38.35 5.40 28.62
CA PRO A 75 -39.69 5.20 29.15
C PRO A 75 -40.19 3.75 29.03
N THR A 76 -41.02 3.33 29.98
CA THR A 76 -41.70 2.02 30.02
C THR A 76 -43.08 2.04 29.33
N SER A 77 -43.44 3.17 28.71
CA SER A 77 -44.78 3.46 28.19
C SER A 77 -44.91 3.08 26.72
N GLU A 78 -46.04 2.47 26.35
CA GLU A 78 -46.34 2.08 24.96
C GLU A 78 -46.46 3.29 24.02
N ILE A 79 -46.97 4.42 24.52
CA ILE A 79 -47.15 5.65 23.76
C ILE A 79 -46.34 6.76 24.45
N ASN A 80 -45.42 7.36 23.70
CA ASN A 80 -44.53 8.42 24.14
C ASN A 80 -44.77 9.70 23.30
N PRO A 81 -44.37 10.89 23.78
CA PRO A 81 -44.53 12.12 23.02
C PRO A 81 -43.72 12.03 21.71
N SER A 82 -44.31 12.49 20.59
CA SER A 82 -43.58 12.54 19.32
C SER A 82 -42.35 13.48 19.42
N PRO A 83 -41.25 13.18 18.70
CA PRO A 83 -40.06 14.05 18.65
C PRO A 83 -40.43 15.50 18.40
N ARG A 84 -39.80 16.46 19.09
CA ARG A 84 -40.17 17.89 19.05
C ARG A 84 -39.11 18.81 19.66
N ALA A 85 -39.21 20.09 19.34
CA ALA A 85 -38.46 21.19 19.95
C ALA A 85 -39.39 22.39 20.24
N PHE A 86 -38.87 23.40 20.94
CA PHE A 86 -39.53 24.67 21.27
C PHE A 86 -40.87 24.50 22.01
N TYR A 87 -40.92 23.48 22.86
CA TYR A 87 -42.03 23.12 23.74
C TYR A 87 -41.82 23.74 25.14
N GLY A 88 -42.91 24.08 25.83
CA GLY A 88 -42.84 24.52 27.22
C GLY A 88 -42.81 23.33 28.18
N SER A 89 -42.06 23.41 29.28
CA SER A 89 -42.02 22.36 30.30
C SER A 89 -41.92 22.89 31.73
N PHE A 90 -42.27 22.03 32.69
CA PHE A 90 -42.24 22.32 34.12
C PHE A 90 -42.23 21.03 34.95
N VAL A 91 -42.00 21.15 36.26
CA VAL A 91 -42.16 20.07 37.25
C VAL A 91 -43.14 20.55 38.32
N THR A 92 -44.10 19.70 38.70
CA THR A 92 -45.05 19.98 39.79
C THR A 92 -44.37 19.91 41.15
N LEU A 93 -44.69 20.83 42.07
CA LEU A 93 -44.07 20.89 43.40
C LEU A 93 -44.63 19.83 44.36
N HIS A 94 -45.87 19.37 44.14
CA HIS A 94 -46.51 18.37 45.01
C HIS A 94 -46.21 16.91 44.62
N THR A 95 -45.93 16.62 43.35
CA THR A 95 -45.75 15.24 42.85
C THR A 95 -44.41 14.98 42.14
N GLU A 96 -43.63 16.03 41.85
CA GLU A 96 -42.40 15.97 41.03
C GLU A 96 -42.59 15.25 39.68
N ASN A 97 -43.80 15.35 39.10
CA ASN A 97 -44.06 14.89 37.74
C ASN A 97 -43.53 15.95 36.76
N PHE A 98 -42.81 15.51 35.73
CA PHE A 98 -42.33 16.38 34.66
C PHE A 98 -43.42 16.50 33.58
N TYR A 99 -43.71 17.71 33.15
CA TYR A 99 -44.74 17.99 32.16
C TYR A 99 -44.14 18.69 30.94
N ILE A 100 -44.60 18.33 29.74
CA ILE A 100 -44.32 19.05 28.50
C ILE A 100 -45.61 19.41 27.77
N PHE A 101 -45.64 20.60 27.16
CA PHE A 101 -46.77 21.09 26.38
C PHE A 101 -46.31 21.65 25.03
N GLY A 102 -47.06 21.33 23.97
CA GLY A 102 -46.90 21.95 22.65
C GLY A 102 -45.54 21.71 22.00
N GLY A 103 -45.02 22.73 21.28
CA GLY A 103 -43.81 22.65 20.47
C GLY A 103 -44.08 22.30 19.00
N CYS A 104 -43.03 22.09 18.22
CA CYS A 104 -43.12 21.75 16.80
C CYS A 104 -42.20 20.59 16.41
N ASN A 105 -42.52 19.95 15.28
CA ASN A 105 -41.65 18.99 14.60
C ASN A 105 -41.88 19.02 13.08
N ALA A 106 -41.17 18.16 12.34
CA ALA A 106 -41.28 18.04 10.88
C ALA A 106 -42.69 17.70 10.33
N LYS A 107 -43.66 17.35 11.20
CA LYS A 107 -45.08 17.16 10.84
C LYS A 107 -45.98 18.32 11.29
N GLY A 108 -45.40 19.42 11.77
CA GLY A 108 -46.09 20.62 12.24
C GLY A 108 -46.14 20.80 13.77
N MET A 109 -46.94 21.77 14.18
CA MET A 109 -47.07 22.24 15.57
C MET A 109 -47.91 21.31 16.45
N LYS A 110 -47.90 21.55 17.76
CA LYS A 110 -48.53 20.72 18.80
C LYS A 110 -49.27 21.54 19.86
N ASN A 111 -50.29 20.95 20.47
CA ASN A 111 -51.00 21.43 21.67
C ASN A 111 -51.42 20.27 22.60
N ASP A 112 -50.72 19.14 22.52
CA ASP A 112 -50.85 18.03 23.46
C ASP A 112 -50.09 18.34 24.77
N LEU A 113 -50.66 17.89 25.90
CA LEU A 113 -50.03 17.93 27.22
C LEU A 113 -49.62 16.51 27.60
N TRP A 114 -48.36 16.33 28.02
CA TRP A 114 -47.84 15.05 28.46
C TRP A 114 -47.30 15.15 29.88
N GLU A 115 -47.62 14.16 30.69
CA GLU A 115 -47.10 13.93 32.05
C GLU A 115 -46.08 12.79 32.00
N PHE A 116 -44.93 12.95 32.66
CA PHE A 116 -43.97 11.89 32.93
C PHE A 116 -43.78 11.71 34.44
N ASN A 117 -43.94 10.47 34.93
CA ASN A 117 -43.61 10.15 36.32
C ASN A 117 -42.19 9.57 36.42
N ILE A 118 -41.31 10.30 37.10
CA ILE A 118 -39.89 9.96 37.26
C ILE A 118 -39.63 8.70 38.13
N ASN A 119 -40.65 8.11 38.74
CA ASN A 119 -40.54 6.92 39.61
C ASN A 119 -41.08 5.64 38.96
N TYR A 120 -42.09 5.74 38.09
CA TYR A 120 -42.60 4.64 37.25
C TYR A 120 -42.00 4.62 35.84
N LEU A 121 -41.26 5.69 35.48
CA LEU A 121 -40.62 5.91 34.18
C LEU A 121 -41.60 5.87 33.00
N ASN A 122 -42.82 6.36 33.17
CA ASN A 122 -43.85 6.35 32.13
C ASN A 122 -44.35 7.74 31.74
N TRP A 123 -44.53 7.94 30.43
CA TRP A 123 -45.29 9.02 29.83
C TRP A 123 -46.78 8.68 29.81
N LYS A 124 -47.59 9.74 29.90
CA LYS A 124 -49.05 9.70 29.86
C LYS A 124 -49.57 10.95 29.16
N LEU A 125 -50.33 10.76 28.08
CA LEU A 125 -51.05 11.84 27.42
C LEU A 125 -52.19 12.32 28.33
N ILE A 126 -52.27 13.63 28.56
CA ILE A 126 -53.30 14.25 29.40
C ILE A 126 -54.33 14.95 28.51
N SER A 127 -55.55 14.42 28.52
CA SER A 127 -56.71 15.07 27.91
C SER A 127 -57.04 16.35 28.67
N THR A 128 -56.78 17.50 28.06
CA THR A 128 -57.11 18.82 28.61
C THR A 128 -58.39 19.37 28.01
N ILE A 129 -59.10 20.22 28.76
CA ILE A 129 -60.33 20.88 28.33
C ILE A 129 -59.97 22.25 27.73
N ASN A 130 -60.58 22.62 26.59
CA ASN A 130 -60.37 23.87 25.87
C ASN A 130 -58.90 24.24 25.51
N PRO A 131 -58.03 23.30 25.08
CA PRO A 131 -56.62 23.60 24.83
C PRO A 131 -56.42 24.71 23.77
N PRO A 132 -55.41 25.58 23.95
CA PRO A 132 -55.08 26.62 22.97
C PRO A 132 -54.59 26.02 21.64
N SER A 133 -54.49 26.87 20.61
CA SER A 133 -54.02 26.47 19.28
C SER A 133 -52.63 25.83 19.31
N ALA A 134 -52.39 24.87 18.41
CA ALA A 134 -51.09 24.23 18.21
C ALA A 134 -50.00 25.28 17.96
N ARG A 135 -48.96 25.29 18.81
CA ARG A 135 -47.96 26.36 18.87
C ARG A 135 -46.60 25.94 19.41
N TYR A 136 -45.59 26.75 19.12
CA TYR A 136 -44.21 26.60 19.58
C TYR A 136 -43.57 27.98 19.84
N SER A 137 -42.41 28.01 20.51
CA SER A 137 -41.69 29.25 20.83
C SER A 137 -42.57 30.29 21.57
N PHE A 138 -43.39 29.81 22.51
CA PHE A 138 -44.21 30.63 23.41
C PHE A 138 -43.51 30.80 24.75
N ALA A 139 -43.69 31.92 25.42
CA ALA A 139 -43.25 32.07 26.80
C ALA A 139 -44.11 31.17 27.71
N CYS A 140 -43.52 30.54 28.73
CA CYS A 140 -44.27 29.76 29.70
C CYS A 140 -43.73 29.89 31.12
N VAL A 141 -44.61 29.85 32.11
CA VAL A 141 -44.24 29.87 33.53
C VAL A 141 -45.17 28.97 34.35
N PHE A 142 -44.58 28.21 35.26
CA PHE A 142 -45.30 27.46 36.30
C PHE A 142 -45.37 28.30 37.58
N TYR A 143 -46.54 28.34 38.22
CA TYR A 143 -46.75 29.09 39.46
C TYR A 143 -47.83 28.46 40.34
N ILE A 144 -47.93 28.93 41.59
CA ILE A 144 -48.97 28.54 42.54
C ILE A 144 -49.79 29.78 42.90
N GLU A 145 -51.12 29.68 42.84
CA GLU A 145 -52.05 30.62 43.47
C GLU A 145 -52.96 29.84 44.43
N ARG A 146 -53.09 30.30 45.69
CA ARG A 146 -54.01 29.73 46.70
C ARG A 146 -53.88 28.20 46.88
N SER A 147 -52.66 27.68 46.83
CA SER A 147 -52.33 26.25 46.89
C SER A 147 -52.84 25.39 45.73
N ILE A 148 -53.21 26.00 44.60
CA ILE A 148 -53.46 25.31 43.33
C ILE A 148 -52.28 25.60 42.39
N GLU A 149 -51.79 24.56 41.73
CA GLU A 149 -50.72 24.65 40.73
C GLU A 149 -51.30 25.05 39.35
N TYR A 150 -50.62 25.98 38.68
CA TYR A 150 -51.01 26.51 37.39
C TYR A 150 -49.83 26.58 36.42
N PHE A 151 -50.11 26.36 35.14
CA PHE A 151 -49.15 26.57 34.06
C PHE A 151 -49.70 27.62 33.08
N ALA A 152 -49.03 28.77 33.00
CA ALA A 152 -49.39 29.87 32.13
C ALA A 152 -48.49 29.89 30.89
N ILE A 153 -49.09 30.13 29.72
CA ILE A 153 -48.38 30.34 28.45
C ILE A 153 -48.82 31.65 27.80
N PHE A 154 -47.89 32.33 27.13
CA PHE A 154 -48.16 33.55 26.38
C PHE A 154 -47.63 33.45 24.95
N GLY A 155 -48.49 33.78 23.99
CA GLY A 155 -48.11 34.01 22.60
C GLY A 155 -47.48 32.81 21.89
N GLY A 156 -46.42 33.06 21.13
CA GLY A 156 -45.74 32.08 20.28
C GLY A 156 -46.37 31.92 18.90
N ASN A 157 -45.67 31.15 18.05
CA ASN A 157 -46.04 30.87 16.66
C ASN A 157 -47.21 29.88 16.59
N SER A 158 -48.24 30.20 15.82
CA SER A 158 -49.46 29.39 15.61
C SER A 158 -49.74 29.21 14.12
N ILE A 159 -50.74 28.39 13.76
CA ILE A 159 -51.14 28.12 12.36
C ILE A 159 -51.72 29.37 11.65
N GLN A 160 -52.10 30.39 12.42
CA GLN A 160 -52.75 31.62 11.97
C GLN A 160 -51.95 32.83 12.47
N ASP A 161 -50.67 32.87 12.10
CA ASP A 161 -49.63 33.82 12.54
C ASP A 161 -49.19 33.70 14.02
N GLU A 162 -48.24 34.55 14.42
CA GLU A 162 -47.84 34.73 15.82
C GLU A 162 -49.02 35.22 16.66
N THR A 163 -49.05 34.83 17.94
CA THR A 163 -50.15 35.16 18.85
C THR A 163 -49.69 36.03 20.03
N ASN A 164 -50.64 36.71 20.66
CA ASN A 164 -50.45 37.54 21.86
C ASN A 164 -51.35 37.12 23.03
N ASP A 165 -51.83 35.88 23.04
CA ASP A 165 -52.83 35.42 24.01
C ASP A 165 -52.25 34.72 25.23
N LEU A 166 -52.68 35.19 26.41
CA LEU A 166 -52.38 34.59 27.71
C LEU A 166 -53.39 33.47 28.01
N ASN A 167 -52.90 32.24 28.11
CA ASN A 167 -53.70 31.05 28.42
C ASN A 167 -53.15 30.38 29.68
N ILE A 168 -54.01 29.99 30.61
CA ILE A 168 -53.60 29.35 31.87
C ILE A 168 -54.31 28.00 32.03
N LEU A 169 -53.52 26.95 32.26
CA LEU A 169 -53.97 25.61 32.62
C LEU A 169 -54.08 25.50 34.15
N ASN A 170 -55.25 25.09 34.64
CA ASN A 170 -55.43 24.63 36.01
C ASN A 170 -55.03 23.15 36.12
N LEU A 171 -54.00 22.82 36.90
CA LEU A 171 -53.49 21.44 36.98
C LEU A 171 -54.33 20.50 37.86
N LEU A 172 -55.33 21.03 38.58
CA LEU A 172 -56.31 20.22 39.34
C LEU A 172 -57.53 19.81 38.50
N THR A 173 -57.91 20.61 37.49
CA THR A 173 -59.04 20.30 36.59
C THR A 173 -58.64 19.93 35.16
N PHE A 174 -57.37 20.17 34.79
CA PHE A 174 -56.86 20.13 33.42
C PHE A 174 -57.65 20.98 32.41
N GLU A 175 -58.29 22.04 32.89
CA GLU A 175 -58.97 23.04 32.07
C GLU A 175 -58.04 24.21 31.72
N TRP A 176 -57.93 24.50 30.42
CA TRP A 176 -57.32 25.71 29.91
C TRP A 176 -58.32 26.87 29.90
N LYS A 177 -57.86 28.01 30.39
CA LYS A 177 -58.60 29.26 30.40
C LYS A 177 -57.80 30.36 29.72
N LYS A 178 -58.28 30.79 28.55
CA LYS A 178 -57.83 32.03 27.92
C LYS A 178 -58.22 33.21 28.81
N LEU A 179 -57.26 34.03 29.19
CA LEU A 179 -57.53 35.26 29.92
C LEU A 179 -57.91 36.40 28.98
N VAL A 180 -58.55 37.42 29.53
CA VAL A 180 -59.02 38.57 28.75
C VAL A 180 -57.90 39.61 28.71
N ASN A 181 -57.38 39.87 27.51
CA ASN A 181 -56.41 40.94 27.24
C ASN A 181 -57.14 42.29 27.19
N TYR A 182 -57.35 42.93 28.35
CA TYR A 182 -57.62 44.38 28.40
C TYR A 182 -56.29 45.15 28.48
N GLY A 183 -56.25 46.42 28.06
CA GLY A 183 -55.07 47.29 28.16
C GLY A 183 -54.41 47.58 26.82
N ASN A 184 -53.08 47.79 26.82
CA ASN A 184 -52.32 47.92 25.57
C ASN A 184 -52.44 46.62 24.77
N THR A 185 -52.58 46.72 23.45
CA THR A 185 -52.46 45.56 22.55
C THR A 185 -51.01 45.09 22.55
N THR A 186 -50.75 44.03 23.32
CA THR A 186 -49.44 43.34 23.30
C THR A 186 -49.13 42.87 21.89
N ILE A 187 -47.87 43.03 21.49
CA ILE A 187 -47.39 42.65 20.16
C ILE A 187 -47.43 41.12 20.03
N ASN A 188 -47.82 40.63 18.86
CA ASN A 188 -47.70 39.21 18.52
C ASN A 188 -46.20 38.85 18.56
N ALA A 189 -45.81 37.93 19.43
CA ALA A 189 -44.40 37.67 19.68
C ALA A 189 -44.14 36.20 20.02
N SER A 190 -43.05 35.69 19.46
CA SER A 190 -42.45 34.40 19.78
C SER A 190 -41.09 34.58 20.44
N ASN A 191 -40.54 33.49 21.01
CA ASN A 191 -39.22 33.45 21.63
C ASN A 191 -39.04 34.53 22.72
N THR A 192 -40.08 34.65 23.57
CA THR A 192 -40.24 35.62 24.65
C THR A 192 -40.02 34.96 26.02
N ALA A 193 -39.43 35.69 26.98
CA ALA A 193 -39.36 35.27 28.38
C ALA A 193 -40.51 35.87 29.21
N MET A 194 -41.15 35.02 30.01
CA MET A 194 -42.21 35.37 30.96
C MET A 194 -41.89 34.80 32.34
N ALA A 195 -42.05 35.61 33.39
CA ALA A 195 -41.84 35.21 34.78
C ALA A 195 -43.00 35.71 35.67
N HIS A 196 -43.26 35.02 36.79
CA HIS A 196 -44.39 35.33 37.70
C HIS A 196 -43.89 35.83 39.07
N PHE A 197 -44.23 37.08 39.43
CA PHE A 197 -43.89 37.67 40.73
C PHE A 197 -45.13 38.23 41.42
N GLY A 198 -45.33 37.85 42.69
CA GLY A 198 -46.48 38.25 43.49
C GLY A 198 -47.81 37.71 42.93
N ASN A 199 -48.51 38.56 42.17
CA ASN A 199 -49.81 38.28 41.53
C ASN A 199 -49.79 38.61 40.02
N CYS A 200 -48.60 38.80 39.45
CA CYS A 200 -48.44 39.35 38.10
C CYS A 200 -47.40 38.57 37.28
N PHE A 201 -47.71 38.38 36.01
CA PHE A 201 -46.75 38.00 34.99
C PHE A 201 -46.01 39.24 34.51
N TYR A 202 -44.70 39.10 34.33
CA TYR A 202 -43.81 40.05 33.68
C TYR A 202 -43.30 39.38 32.41
N LEU A 203 -43.38 40.10 31.30
CA LEU A 203 -43.13 39.59 29.95
C LEU A 203 -42.18 40.56 29.25
N THR A 204 -41.10 40.02 28.69
CA THR A 204 -40.27 40.74 27.71
C THR A 204 -40.80 40.49 26.31
N CYS A 205 -40.61 41.43 25.39
CA CYS A 205 -40.76 41.12 23.98
C CYS A 205 -39.60 40.25 23.46
N GLY A 206 -39.82 39.61 22.32
CA GLY A 206 -38.89 38.67 21.68
C GLY A 206 -38.87 38.89 20.18
N THR A 207 -38.76 37.81 19.41
CA THR A 207 -38.98 37.89 17.95
C THR A 207 -40.43 38.29 17.68
N GLY A 208 -40.60 39.37 16.91
CA GLY A 208 -41.90 40.05 16.70
C GLY A 208 -41.85 41.55 17.01
N CYS A 209 -41.01 41.98 17.97
CA CYS A 209 -40.75 43.41 18.20
C CYS A 209 -39.68 43.95 17.24
N THR A 210 -40.04 44.96 16.44
CA THR A 210 -39.16 45.67 15.49
C THR A 210 -38.49 46.91 16.07
N GLU A 211 -38.67 47.18 17.36
CA GLU A 211 -38.14 48.37 18.04
C GLU A 211 -36.71 48.16 18.57
N SER A 212 -35.97 49.27 18.71
CA SER A 212 -34.56 49.25 19.10
C SER A 212 -34.31 48.93 20.58
N VAL A 213 -35.29 49.15 21.46
CA VAL A 213 -35.17 48.97 22.92
C VAL A 213 -36.06 47.84 23.44
N ILE A 214 -35.68 47.24 24.57
CA ILE A 214 -36.43 46.15 25.19
C ILE A 214 -37.77 46.64 25.75
N ARG A 215 -38.89 46.12 25.22
CA ARG A 215 -40.24 46.42 25.73
C ARG A 215 -40.66 45.42 26.80
N THR A 216 -41.22 45.94 27.88
CA THR A 216 -41.59 45.17 29.08
C THR A 216 -43.06 45.36 29.41
N PHE A 217 -43.78 44.26 29.59
CA PHE A 217 -45.22 44.24 29.87
C PHE A 217 -45.52 43.50 31.17
N LYS A 218 -46.55 43.94 31.88
CA LYS A 218 -47.04 43.38 33.15
C LYS A 218 -48.53 43.08 33.04
N TYR A 219 -48.93 41.89 33.45
CA TYR A 219 -50.33 41.47 33.58
C TYR A 219 -50.58 40.94 34.98
N CYS A 220 -51.49 41.57 35.72
CA CYS A 220 -51.83 41.15 37.08
C CYS A 220 -53.19 40.44 37.11
N LEU A 221 -53.29 39.34 37.86
CA LEU A 221 -54.42 38.39 37.81
C LEU A 221 -55.75 38.95 38.33
N TYR A 222 -55.72 40.00 39.16
CA TYR A 222 -56.93 40.62 39.73
C TYR A 222 -57.46 41.74 38.82
N GLU A 223 -56.55 42.59 38.35
CA GLU A 223 -56.76 43.75 37.50
C GLU A 223 -57.09 43.35 36.04
N LYS A 224 -56.50 42.24 35.58
CA LYS A 224 -56.69 41.63 34.24
C LYS A 224 -56.35 42.58 33.09
N LEU A 225 -55.39 43.47 33.33
CA LEU A 225 -54.95 44.52 32.43
C LEU A 225 -53.48 44.31 32.06
N TRP A 226 -53.16 44.37 30.77
CA TRP A 226 -51.79 44.55 30.28
C TRP A 226 -51.38 46.01 30.43
N VAL A 227 -50.39 46.23 31.30
CA VAL A 227 -49.72 47.51 31.50
C VAL A 227 -48.32 47.41 30.92
N GLU A 228 -47.92 48.39 30.13
CA GLU A 228 -46.53 48.52 29.69
C GLU A 228 -45.71 49.24 30.75
N LEU A 229 -44.49 48.74 31.01
CA LEU A 229 -43.57 49.26 32.02
C LEU A 229 -42.32 49.90 31.44
N THR A 230 -42.12 49.82 30.12
CA THR A 230 -40.95 50.36 29.41
C THR A 230 -40.73 51.83 29.79
N ASN A 231 -39.61 52.14 30.44
CA ASN A 231 -39.27 53.50 30.83
C ASN A 231 -38.87 54.34 29.59
N ILE A 232 -39.18 55.65 29.60
CA ILE A 232 -38.80 56.57 28.51
C ILE A 232 -37.26 56.70 28.39
N ASN A 233 -36.53 56.46 29.48
CA ASN A 233 -35.07 56.47 29.53
C ASN A 233 -34.42 55.09 29.28
N GLU A 234 -35.20 54.08 28.87
CA GLU A 234 -34.69 52.73 28.59
C GLU A 234 -33.70 52.77 27.41
N ASN A 235 -32.57 52.07 27.56
CA ASN A 235 -31.47 52.04 26.60
C ASN A 235 -31.02 50.62 26.22
N GLN A 236 -31.49 49.60 26.93
CA GLN A 236 -31.12 48.22 26.64
C GLN A 236 -31.75 47.75 25.31
N PRO A 237 -30.99 47.08 24.44
CA PRO A 237 -31.47 46.67 23.13
C PRO A 237 -32.56 45.60 23.23
N SER A 238 -33.46 45.56 22.25
CA SER A 238 -34.41 44.45 22.08
C SER A 238 -33.66 43.13 21.80
N ARG A 239 -34.14 42.02 22.38
CA ARG A 239 -33.49 40.70 22.35
C ARG A 239 -34.47 39.63 21.90
N GLY A 240 -34.10 38.78 20.95
CA GLY A 240 -34.83 37.56 20.61
C GLY A 240 -34.45 36.42 21.56
N TYR A 241 -34.98 35.22 21.32
CA TYR A 241 -34.57 33.92 21.88
C TYR A 241 -34.14 33.91 23.36
N ASN A 242 -34.77 34.78 24.14
CA ASN A 242 -34.33 35.13 25.47
C ASN A 242 -34.96 34.20 26.52
N SER A 243 -34.22 33.97 27.60
CA SER A 243 -34.66 33.12 28.70
C SER A 243 -34.31 33.79 30.02
N GLY A 244 -35.16 33.61 31.03
CA GLY A 244 -35.06 34.38 32.26
C GLY A 244 -35.90 33.82 33.39
N PHE A 245 -35.59 34.28 34.59
CA PHE A 245 -36.20 33.83 35.84
C PHE A 245 -36.19 34.96 36.87
N ILE A 246 -36.98 34.80 37.93
CA ILE A 246 -36.92 35.71 39.07
C ILE A 246 -35.98 35.13 40.14
N LEU A 247 -35.13 35.98 40.68
CA LEU A 247 -34.33 35.72 41.89
C LEU A 247 -34.51 36.92 42.83
N ASP A 248 -34.93 36.63 44.06
CA ASP A 248 -35.46 37.60 45.02
C ASP A 248 -36.55 38.49 44.40
N LYS A 249 -36.25 39.77 44.18
CA LYS A 249 -37.13 40.79 43.59
C LYS A 249 -36.75 41.21 42.17
N TYR A 250 -35.77 40.54 41.57
CA TYR A 250 -35.22 40.89 40.26
C TYR A 250 -35.61 39.84 39.21
N PHE A 251 -36.14 40.27 38.07
CA PHE A 251 -36.27 39.45 36.88
C PHE A 251 -34.96 39.53 36.10
N TYR A 252 -34.21 38.43 36.05
CA TYR A 252 -32.97 38.30 35.27
C TYR A 252 -33.29 37.75 33.87
N LEU A 253 -32.65 38.32 32.85
CA LEU A 253 -32.76 37.92 31.45
C LEU A 253 -31.37 37.64 30.87
N PHE A 254 -31.19 36.43 30.36
CA PHE A 254 -29.97 35.93 29.73
C PHE A 254 -30.02 36.15 28.21
N SER A 255 -28.89 35.94 27.53
CA SER A 255 -28.72 36.25 26.10
C SER A 255 -29.74 35.54 25.21
N GLY A 256 -30.06 36.16 24.07
CA GLY A 256 -30.83 35.54 23.00
C GLY A 256 -30.76 36.23 21.63
N GLY A 257 -30.03 37.34 21.47
CA GLY A 257 -29.45 37.76 20.19
C GLY A 257 -30.46 38.15 19.09
N LEU A 258 -30.94 39.40 19.11
CA LEU A 258 -31.57 40.02 17.92
C LEU A 258 -30.66 41.03 17.20
N SER A 259 -29.70 41.63 17.90
CA SER A 259 -28.92 42.77 17.40
C SER A 259 -27.41 42.64 17.62
N GLN A 260 -26.98 41.91 18.66
CA GLN A 260 -25.59 41.57 18.93
C GLN A 260 -25.50 40.11 19.38
N TRP A 261 -24.41 39.42 19.03
CA TRP A 261 -24.24 38.01 19.38
C TRP A 261 -23.68 37.77 20.79
N PHE A 262 -23.18 38.79 21.48
CA PHE A 262 -22.69 38.70 22.85
C PHE A 262 -23.46 39.70 23.71
N GLU A 263 -24.48 39.23 24.41
CA GLU A 263 -25.36 40.09 25.21
C GLU A 263 -25.04 39.94 26.72
N PRO A 264 -24.90 41.03 27.48
CA PRO A 264 -24.73 40.96 28.93
C PRO A 264 -26.03 40.51 29.60
N VAL A 265 -25.93 39.75 30.71
CA VAL A 265 -27.11 39.45 31.52
C VAL A 265 -27.65 40.76 32.10
N ILE A 266 -28.95 41.02 31.91
CA ILE A 266 -29.63 42.20 32.44
C ILE A 266 -30.65 41.80 33.49
N ARG A 267 -31.00 42.73 34.38
CA ARG A 267 -32.06 42.54 35.37
C ARG A 267 -32.97 43.75 35.50
N LEU A 268 -34.22 43.47 35.85
CA LEU A 268 -35.27 44.44 36.14
C LEU A 268 -35.66 44.35 37.62
N ASP A 269 -35.69 45.48 38.33
CA ASP A 269 -36.20 45.56 39.70
C ASP A 269 -37.74 45.60 39.69
N LEU A 270 -38.39 44.58 40.24
CA LEU A 270 -39.85 44.45 40.20
C LEU A 270 -40.57 45.23 41.30
N GLU A 271 -39.82 45.74 42.29
CA GLU A 271 -40.34 46.53 43.42
C GLU A 271 -39.92 48.01 43.35
N GLY A 272 -38.80 48.31 42.69
CA GLY A 272 -38.22 49.66 42.62
C GLY A 272 -39.05 50.71 41.88
N GLY A 273 -40.05 50.30 41.08
CA GLY A 273 -41.04 51.19 40.46
C GLY A 273 -40.57 51.96 39.21
N ASP A 274 -39.27 52.21 39.06
CA ASP A 274 -38.71 52.87 37.87
C ASP A 274 -38.66 51.97 36.62
N TYR A 275 -38.66 50.65 36.80
CA TYR A 275 -38.67 49.62 35.75
C TYR A 275 -37.66 49.83 34.60
N LEU A 276 -36.45 50.28 34.92
CA LEU A 276 -35.29 50.29 34.01
C LEU A 276 -34.54 48.95 34.08
N TRP A 277 -34.12 48.43 32.93
CA TRP A 277 -33.20 47.30 32.88
C TRP A 277 -31.77 47.75 33.16
N ALA A 278 -31.08 47.02 34.05
CA ALA A 278 -29.69 47.25 34.39
C ALA A 278 -28.82 46.06 33.99
N GLU A 279 -27.67 46.34 33.36
CA GLU A 279 -26.64 45.34 33.11
C GLU A 279 -26.04 44.85 34.43
N VAL A 280 -25.70 43.56 34.46
CA VAL A 280 -25.14 42.89 35.64
C VAL A 280 -23.67 42.57 35.33
N GLU A 281 -22.83 43.60 35.41
CA GLU A 281 -21.41 43.60 34.97
C GLU A 281 -20.56 42.42 35.45
N HIS A 282 -20.92 41.80 36.58
CA HIS A 282 -20.19 40.64 37.13
C HIS A 282 -20.58 39.30 36.49
N LEU A 283 -21.70 39.20 35.79
CA LEU A 283 -22.15 37.99 35.11
C LEU A 283 -21.51 37.86 33.70
N PRO A 284 -21.24 36.64 33.23
CA PRO A 284 -20.59 36.43 31.93
C PRO A 284 -21.47 36.88 30.76
N LEU A 285 -20.82 37.41 29.71
CA LEU A 285 -21.44 37.55 28.39
C LEU A 285 -21.71 36.15 27.80
N LEU A 286 -22.85 35.99 27.14
CA LEU A 286 -23.24 34.73 26.51
C LEU A 286 -23.62 34.96 25.04
N ALA A 287 -23.31 33.97 24.21
CA ALA A 287 -23.54 33.97 22.76
C ALA A 287 -24.38 32.77 22.30
N LYS A 288 -25.35 32.41 23.13
CA LYS A 288 -26.22 31.24 22.92
C LYS A 288 -27.67 31.65 22.80
N GLU A 289 -28.40 30.89 22.00
CA GLU A 289 -29.86 30.93 21.88
C GLU A 289 -30.48 29.56 22.18
N ASN A 290 -31.78 29.54 22.49
CA ASN A 290 -32.60 28.32 22.50
C ASN A 290 -32.02 27.17 23.36
N TYR A 291 -31.35 27.53 24.46
CA TYR A 291 -30.78 26.63 25.47
C TYR A 291 -31.78 26.35 26.61
N GLY A 292 -31.60 25.23 27.30
CA GLY A 292 -32.29 24.98 28.57
C GLY A 292 -31.70 25.86 29.67
N LEU A 293 -32.55 26.59 30.41
CA LEU A 293 -32.18 27.41 31.56
C LEU A 293 -32.93 26.94 32.80
N THR A 294 -32.23 26.72 33.92
CA THR A 294 -32.85 26.30 35.18
C THR A 294 -32.15 26.93 36.38
N LEU A 295 -32.87 27.72 37.19
CA LEU A 295 -32.36 28.25 38.46
C LEU A 295 -32.55 27.22 39.58
N ILE A 296 -31.50 26.98 40.36
CA ILE A 296 -31.54 26.13 41.56
C ILE A 296 -30.81 26.87 42.69
N GLY A 297 -31.56 27.35 43.69
CA GLY A 297 -31.02 28.23 44.72
C GLY A 297 -30.48 29.52 44.12
N ASN A 298 -29.17 29.75 44.25
CA ASN A 298 -28.47 30.92 43.68
C ASN A 298 -27.68 30.59 42.39
N THR A 299 -27.88 29.42 41.80
CA THR A 299 -27.09 28.92 40.67
C THR A 299 -27.98 28.69 39.46
N ALA A 300 -27.69 29.40 38.36
CA ALA A 300 -28.33 29.17 37.06
C ALA A 300 -27.57 28.09 36.30
N TYR A 301 -28.28 27.10 35.76
CA TYR A 301 -27.74 26.02 34.93
C TYR A 301 -28.18 26.24 33.48
N ILE A 302 -27.22 26.17 32.55
CA ILE A 302 -27.39 26.35 31.11
C ILE A 302 -27.02 25.03 30.42
N MET A 303 -27.89 24.54 29.54
CA MET A 303 -27.71 23.25 28.84
C MET A 303 -27.98 23.39 27.35
N GLY A 304 -27.05 22.89 26.53
CA GLY A 304 -27.16 22.88 25.06
C GLY A 304 -27.38 24.27 24.45
N GLY A 305 -28.24 24.33 23.44
CA GLY A 305 -28.50 25.53 22.63
C GLY A 305 -27.70 25.56 21.34
N TYR A 306 -27.82 26.66 20.59
CA TYR A 306 -26.95 26.98 19.46
C TYR A 306 -26.00 28.11 19.87
N ASP A 307 -24.70 27.92 19.65
CA ASP A 307 -23.64 28.85 20.02
C ASP A 307 -23.11 29.60 18.80
N TYR A 308 -23.28 30.93 18.80
CA TYR A 308 -22.91 31.81 17.69
C TYR A 308 -21.42 32.14 17.63
N ALA A 309 -20.64 31.90 18.69
CA ALA A 309 -19.19 32.06 18.65
C ALA A 309 -18.51 30.93 17.85
N TYR A 310 -19.11 29.74 17.86
CA TYR A 310 -18.62 28.55 17.14
C TYR A 310 -19.48 28.14 15.93
N LEU A 311 -20.67 28.71 15.77
CA LEU A 311 -21.68 28.35 14.75
C LEU A 311 -22.16 26.89 14.84
N LEU A 312 -22.23 26.35 16.06
CA LEU A 312 -22.52 24.94 16.33
C LEU A 312 -23.59 24.77 17.42
N TYR A 313 -24.37 23.68 17.31
CA TYR A 313 -25.17 23.21 18.43
C TYR A 313 -24.26 22.65 19.54
N SER A 314 -24.68 22.79 20.80
CA SER A 314 -23.95 22.27 21.96
C SER A 314 -24.70 21.15 22.70
N ASN A 315 -23.96 20.36 23.47
CA ASN A 315 -24.43 19.42 24.50
C ASN A 315 -23.74 19.64 25.86
N GLU A 316 -23.04 20.76 26.03
CA GLU A 316 -22.38 21.10 27.28
C GLU A 316 -23.37 21.41 28.41
N VAL A 317 -22.88 21.35 29.64
CA VAL A 317 -23.55 21.91 30.82
C VAL A 317 -22.65 22.98 31.43
N GLN A 318 -23.20 24.17 31.60
CA GLN A 318 -22.56 25.28 32.30
C GLN A 318 -23.40 25.67 33.51
N SER A 319 -22.77 26.19 34.56
CA SER A 319 -23.46 26.80 35.70
C SER A 319 -22.84 28.13 36.10
N ILE A 320 -23.68 29.07 36.53
CA ILE A 320 -23.32 30.44 36.91
C ILE A 320 -23.83 30.68 38.34
N ASP A 321 -22.94 31.02 39.26
CA ASP A 321 -23.37 31.59 40.55
C ASP A 321 -23.82 33.05 40.36
N MET A 322 -25.07 33.34 40.69
CA MET A 322 -25.66 34.67 40.48
C MET A 322 -25.02 35.77 41.35
N ASN A 323 -24.35 35.41 42.46
CA ASN A 323 -23.72 36.37 43.37
C ASN A 323 -22.30 36.75 42.94
N SER A 324 -21.47 35.77 42.55
CA SER A 324 -20.08 36.02 42.14
C SER A 324 -19.89 36.15 40.63
N GLY A 325 -20.84 35.67 39.83
CA GLY A 325 -20.72 35.55 38.38
C GLY A 325 -19.74 34.47 37.91
N TYR A 326 -19.25 33.64 38.82
CA TYR A 326 -18.36 32.55 38.49
C TYR A 326 -19.08 31.52 37.59
N LEU A 327 -18.62 31.45 36.34
CA LEU A 327 -19.01 30.45 35.35
C LEU A 327 -18.16 29.19 35.53
N SER A 328 -18.80 28.06 35.81
CA SER A 328 -18.17 26.74 35.79
C SER A 328 -18.77 25.85 34.70
N GLU A 329 -17.91 25.31 33.85
CA GLU A 329 -18.27 24.23 32.92
C GLU A 329 -18.35 22.91 33.72
N LEU A 330 -19.50 22.25 33.69
CA LEU A 330 -19.82 21.03 34.44
C LEU A 330 -19.76 19.77 33.58
N SER A 331 -19.97 19.90 32.27
CA SER A 331 -19.75 18.85 31.28
C SER A 331 -19.37 19.51 29.97
N HIS A 332 -18.22 19.14 29.41
CA HIS A 332 -17.72 19.70 28.15
C HIS A 332 -18.61 19.36 26.96
N ALA A 333 -18.61 20.24 25.95
CA ALA A 333 -19.16 19.93 24.63
C ALA A 333 -18.37 18.75 24.00
N PHE A 334 -19.07 17.67 23.65
CA PHE A 334 -18.42 16.42 23.25
C PHE A 334 -19.16 15.72 22.11
N THR A 335 -18.52 15.67 20.94
CA THR A 335 -19.01 14.93 19.76
C THR A 335 -18.71 13.45 19.90
N VAL A 336 -19.70 12.59 19.64
CA VAL A 336 -19.58 11.13 19.76
C VAL A 336 -20.22 10.37 18.60
N PRO A 337 -19.84 9.10 18.39
CA PRO A 337 -20.58 8.20 17.52
C PRO A 337 -22.01 8.00 18.01
N GLU A 338 -22.93 7.85 17.07
CA GLU A 338 -24.33 7.58 17.35
C GLU A 338 -24.51 6.27 18.13
N LYS A 339 -25.49 6.26 19.04
CA LYS A 339 -25.88 5.10 19.86
C LYS A 339 -25.99 3.84 19.01
N ARG A 340 -25.29 2.74 19.38
CA ARG A 340 -25.23 1.50 18.58
C ARG A 340 -24.83 0.25 19.38
N LEU A 341 -25.29 -0.91 18.91
CA LEU A 341 -24.77 -2.23 19.31
C LEU A 341 -24.32 -3.05 18.08
N LYS A 342 -23.60 -4.15 18.30
CA LYS A 342 -23.11 -5.06 17.25
C LYS A 342 -22.23 -4.39 16.18
N ALA A 343 -21.55 -3.31 16.58
CA ALA A 343 -20.44 -2.69 15.85
C ALA A 343 -19.12 -3.40 16.19
N SER A 344 -18.05 -3.12 15.45
CA SER A 344 -16.69 -3.57 15.79
C SER A 344 -15.79 -2.39 16.14
N MET A 345 -14.77 -2.62 16.98
CA MET A 345 -13.74 -1.61 17.28
C MET A 345 -12.35 -2.24 17.30
N VAL A 346 -11.44 -1.71 16.49
CA VAL A 346 -10.06 -2.20 16.35
C VAL A 346 -9.05 -1.10 16.71
N THR A 347 -7.76 -1.42 16.82
CA THR A 347 -6.74 -0.44 17.23
C THR A 347 -5.61 -0.35 16.21
N ILE A 348 -5.45 0.81 15.60
CA ILE A 348 -4.42 1.12 14.59
C ILE A 348 -3.73 2.42 15.00
N ASN A 349 -2.40 2.46 14.99
CA ASN A 349 -1.59 3.67 15.19
C ASN A 349 -2.01 4.51 16.43
N ASN A 350 -2.28 3.82 17.54
CA ASN A 350 -2.69 4.39 18.84
C ASN A 350 -4.05 5.12 18.85
N GLU A 351 -4.87 4.93 17.82
CA GLU A 351 -6.27 5.36 17.77
C GLU A 351 -7.21 4.15 17.69
N LEU A 352 -8.44 4.30 18.20
CA LEU A 352 -9.47 3.24 18.13
C LEU A 352 -10.39 3.49 16.95
N TYR A 353 -10.60 2.48 16.10
CA TYR A 353 -11.40 2.56 14.87
C TYR A 353 -12.72 1.80 15.07
N LEU A 354 -13.81 2.52 15.23
CA LEU A 354 -15.18 2.01 15.43
C LEU A 354 -15.93 1.99 14.09
N PHE A 355 -16.42 0.82 13.68
CA PHE A 355 -17.14 0.64 12.41
C PHE A 355 -18.50 -0.05 12.55
N GLY A 356 -19.48 0.48 11.82
CA GLY A 356 -20.79 -0.14 11.60
C GLY A 356 -21.67 -0.23 12.85
N GLY A 357 -22.58 -1.21 12.88
CA GLY A 357 -23.52 -1.47 13.98
C GLY A 357 -24.96 -1.09 13.66
N VAL A 358 -25.84 -1.24 14.66
CA VAL A 358 -27.29 -1.01 14.55
C VAL A 358 -27.87 -0.32 15.79
N ASN A 359 -28.95 0.44 15.61
CA ASN A 359 -29.80 0.96 16.68
C ASN A 359 -31.24 1.18 16.20
N LYS A 360 -32.24 0.69 16.96
CA LYS A 360 -33.63 0.56 16.51
C LYS A 360 -33.66 -0.18 15.15
N ASN A 361 -33.98 0.53 14.06
CA ASN A 361 -33.94 0.02 12.68
C ASN A 361 -32.87 0.72 11.81
N ILE A 362 -32.00 1.53 12.39
CA ILE A 362 -30.94 2.28 11.70
C ILE A 362 -29.68 1.43 11.68
N LEU A 363 -29.14 1.19 10.49
CA LEU A 363 -27.86 0.54 10.25
C LEU A 363 -26.80 1.61 9.96
N TYR A 364 -25.56 1.38 10.39
CA TYR A 364 -24.44 2.30 10.18
C TYR A 364 -23.35 1.68 9.29
N ASN A 365 -22.66 2.51 8.50
CA ASN A 365 -21.34 2.23 7.89
C ASN A 365 -20.35 3.39 8.08
N ASN A 366 -20.65 4.35 8.97
CA ASN A 366 -19.69 5.39 9.29
C ASN A 366 -18.51 4.83 10.09
N LEU A 367 -17.31 5.32 9.78
CA LEU A 367 -16.07 5.00 10.47
C LEU A 367 -15.72 6.15 11.41
N TRP A 368 -15.76 5.86 12.71
CA TRP A 368 -15.40 6.81 13.76
C TRP A 368 -14.04 6.44 14.34
N ILE A 369 -13.19 7.44 14.57
CA ILE A 369 -11.85 7.23 15.13
C ILE A 369 -11.76 7.98 16.45
N PHE A 370 -11.26 7.32 17.50
CA PHE A 370 -11.00 7.93 18.81
C PHE A 370 -9.50 8.13 19.01
N ASN A 371 -9.10 9.39 19.19
CA ASN A 371 -7.74 9.75 19.53
C ASN A 371 -7.51 9.59 21.04
N ILE A 372 -6.75 8.58 21.44
CA ILE A 372 -6.56 8.21 22.85
C ILE A 372 -5.78 9.29 23.64
N ALA A 373 -4.93 10.08 22.98
CA ALA A 373 -4.11 11.10 23.65
C ALA A 373 -4.87 12.40 23.95
N ASN A 374 -5.82 12.78 23.08
CA ASN A 374 -6.64 13.99 23.23
C ASN A 374 -8.06 13.71 23.76
N GLU A 375 -8.36 12.44 24.05
CA GLU A 375 -9.67 11.88 24.41
C GLU A 375 -10.84 12.36 23.55
N LYS A 376 -10.67 12.45 22.22
CA LYS A 376 -11.69 12.96 21.28
C LYS A 376 -12.01 12.01 20.13
N TRP A 377 -13.29 11.93 19.80
CA TRP A 377 -13.79 11.27 18.59
C TRP A 377 -13.71 12.19 17.37
N ARG A 378 -13.45 11.61 16.21
CA ARG A 378 -13.52 12.26 14.89
C ARG A 378 -14.21 11.31 13.90
N LEU A 379 -15.15 11.82 13.11
CA LEU A 379 -15.71 11.10 11.98
C LEU A 379 -14.66 11.06 10.85
N GLN A 380 -14.36 9.89 10.31
CA GLN A 380 -13.41 9.73 9.22
C GLN A 380 -14.12 9.75 7.87
N ASN A 381 -13.73 10.69 7.01
CA ASN A 381 -14.10 10.65 5.60
C ASN A 381 -13.37 9.49 4.93
N VAL A 382 -14.10 8.58 4.30
CA VAL A 382 -13.59 7.37 3.64
C VAL A 382 -13.99 7.33 2.17
N SER A 383 -13.25 6.59 1.35
CA SER A 383 -13.52 6.42 -0.08
C SER A 383 -13.24 4.99 -0.55
N GLY A 384 -13.41 4.70 -1.84
CA GLY A 384 -13.26 3.35 -2.41
C GLY A 384 -14.50 2.47 -2.20
N ASP A 385 -14.30 1.16 -2.02
CA ASP A 385 -15.35 0.16 -1.87
C ASP A 385 -15.95 0.17 -0.44
N VAL A 386 -16.57 1.28 -0.04
CA VAL A 386 -17.14 1.43 1.32
C VAL A 386 -18.22 0.36 1.56
N PRO A 387 -18.16 -0.43 2.65
CA PRO A 387 -19.17 -1.46 2.92
C PRO A 387 -20.57 -0.87 3.13
N SER A 388 -21.61 -1.64 2.78
CA SER A 388 -23.01 -1.27 3.06
C SER A 388 -23.26 -1.15 4.58
N PRO A 389 -24.21 -0.30 5.03
CA PRO A 389 -24.62 -0.18 6.43
C PRO A 389 -24.98 -1.54 7.04
N ARG A 390 -24.20 -2.00 8.02
CA ARG A 390 -24.26 -3.38 8.51
C ARG A 390 -23.91 -3.54 9.98
N HIS A 391 -24.40 -4.62 10.59
CA HIS A 391 -24.07 -5.02 11.96
C HIS A 391 -23.67 -6.50 12.02
N SER A 392 -23.14 -6.94 13.17
CA SER A 392 -22.68 -8.32 13.40
C SER A 392 -21.66 -8.82 12.37
N HIS A 393 -20.93 -7.92 11.73
CA HIS A 393 -19.76 -8.24 10.91
C HIS A 393 -18.58 -8.62 11.82
N ALA A 394 -17.66 -9.43 11.31
CA ALA A 394 -16.39 -9.71 11.95
C ALA A 394 -15.36 -8.63 11.58
N ALA A 395 -14.42 -8.30 12.47
CA ALA A 395 -13.31 -7.41 12.16
C ALA A 395 -12.09 -7.65 13.06
N ASP A 396 -10.89 -7.38 12.53
CA ASP A 396 -9.60 -7.36 13.23
C ASP A 396 -8.65 -6.38 12.51
N SER A 397 -7.50 -6.06 13.12
CA SER A 397 -6.50 -5.15 12.57
C SER A 397 -5.06 -5.62 12.79
N ASP A 398 -4.23 -5.47 11.77
CA ASP A 398 -2.80 -5.75 11.80
C ASP A 398 -2.07 -4.71 10.95
N GLY A 399 -1.12 -4.00 11.56
CA GLY A 399 -0.51 -2.81 10.98
C GLY A 399 -1.54 -1.73 10.66
N ASP A 400 -1.43 -1.15 9.47
CA ASP A 400 -2.28 -0.08 8.95
C ASP A 400 -3.60 -0.58 8.33
N VAL A 401 -3.92 -1.86 8.50
CA VAL A 401 -5.08 -2.52 7.89
C VAL A 401 -6.15 -2.83 8.92
N MET A 402 -7.41 -2.51 8.60
CA MET A 402 -8.59 -3.10 9.24
C MET A 402 -9.30 -4.01 8.24
N ALA A 403 -9.53 -5.27 8.60
CA ALA A 403 -10.37 -6.18 7.83
C ALA A 403 -11.81 -6.16 8.37
N VAL A 404 -12.81 -6.17 7.48
CA VAL A 404 -14.23 -6.34 7.83
C VAL A 404 -14.84 -7.43 6.96
N PHE A 405 -15.46 -8.44 7.58
CA PHE A 405 -16.06 -9.57 6.91
C PHE A 405 -17.54 -9.78 7.27
N GLY A 406 -18.36 -10.07 6.25
CA GLY A 406 -19.73 -10.52 6.37
C GLY A 406 -20.66 -9.50 7.04
N GLY A 407 -21.48 -9.97 7.96
CA GLY A 407 -22.48 -9.19 8.69
C GLY A 407 -23.88 -9.27 8.08
N GLU A 408 -24.76 -8.39 8.56
CA GLU A 408 -26.15 -8.27 8.12
C GLU A 408 -26.48 -6.81 7.78
N ASP A 409 -27.03 -6.58 6.59
CA ASP A 409 -27.50 -5.28 6.10
C ASP A 409 -28.98 -5.33 5.68
N SER A 410 -29.47 -4.27 5.01
CA SER A 410 -30.85 -4.18 4.51
C SER A 410 -31.22 -5.20 3.42
N SER A 411 -30.24 -5.86 2.79
CA SER A 411 -30.45 -6.92 1.80
C SER A 411 -30.27 -8.32 2.40
N GLY A 412 -29.58 -8.44 3.54
CA GLY A 412 -29.56 -9.64 4.38
C GLY A 412 -28.15 -10.03 4.84
N LEU A 413 -27.91 -11.34 4.96
CA LEU A 413 -26.60 -11.88 5.30
C LEU A 413 -25.59 -11.61 4.17
N ASN A 414 -24.40 -11.12 4.53
CA ASN A 414 -23.31 -10.84 3.61
C ASN A 414 -22.15 -11.84 3.79
N GLY A 415 -21.43 -12.12 2.71
CA GLY A 415 -20.23 -12.98 2.66
C GLY A 415 -19.01 -12.26 2.08
N GLU A 416 -19.04 -10.93 2.11
CA GLU A 416 -18.03 -10.06 1.51
C GLU A 416 -16.88 -9.80 2.48
N LEU A 417 -15.66 -9.64 1.95
CA LEU A 417 -14.50 -9.16 2.69
C LEU A 417 -14.06 -7.80 2.15
N PHE A 418 -13.82 -6.86 3.06
CA PHE A 418 -13.26 -5.55 2.75
C PHE A 418 -12.02 -5.30 3.60
N LEU A 419 -11.01 -4.63 3.01
CA LEU A 419 -9.85 -4.10 3.71
C LEU A 419 -9.90 -2.58 3.69
N TYR A 420 -9.73 -1.95 4.85
CA TYR A 420 -9.54 -0.52 5.00
C TYR A 420 -8.07 -0.21 5.21
N ASN A 421 -7.57 0.80 4.49
CA ASN A 421 -6.20 1.30 4.59
C ASN A 421 -6.19 2.61 5.39
N SER A 422 -5.49 2.62 6.54
CA SER A 422 -5.40 3.81 7.41
C SER A 422 -4.45 4.90 6.88
N LEU A 423 -3.62 4.61 5.86
CA LEU A 423 -2.70 5.59 5.25
C LEU A 423 -3.36 6.38 4.11
N SER A 424 -4.24 5.74 3.32
CA SER A 424 -4.95 6.35 2.18
C SER A 424 -6.42 6.68 2.46
N TYR A 425 -6.98 6.21 3.58
CA TYR A 425 -8.40 6.30 3.95
C TYR A 425 -9.36 5.66 2.93
N THR A 426 -8.89 4.64 2.21
CA THR A 426 -9.67 3.88 1.21
C THR A 426 -10.08 2.50 1.72
N TRP A 427 -11.33 2.11 1.43
CA TRP A 427 -11.77 0.72 1.45
C TRP A 427 -11.52 0.04 0.09
N LYS A 428 -11.19 -1.25 0.12
CA LYS A 428 -11.07 -2.14 -1.04
C LYS A 428 -11.80 -3.45 -0.77
N LYS A 429 -12.66 -3.88 -1.70
CA LYS A 429 -13.35 -5.17 -1.64
C LYS A 429 -12.45 -6.27 -2.19
N ILE A 430 -12.32 -7.37 -1.47
CA ILE A 430 -11.59 -8.55 -1.95
C ILE A 430 -12.56 -9.45 -2.74
N ILE A 431 -12.22 -9.68 -4.00
CA ILE A 431 -12.97 -10.57 -4.91
C ILE A 431 -12.26 -11.93 -4.94
N PRO A 432 -12.86 -12.99 -4.38
CA PRO A 432 -12.21 -14.29 -4.31
C PRO A 432 -12.18 -15.01 -5.65
N ILE A 433 -11.10 -15.75 -5.89
CA ILE A 433 -10.89 -16.59 -7.09
C ILE A 433 -11.40 -18.03 -6.86
N SER A 434 -11.41 -18.50 -5.60
CA SER A 434 -11.91 -19.82 -5.19
C SER A 434 -13.30 -19.75 -4.53
N ILE A 435 -13.79 -20.90 -4.06
CA ILE A 435 -15.06 -21.00 -3.31
C ILE A 435 -14.98 -20.12 -2.05
N ALA A 436 -15.81 -19.09 -1.99
CA ALA A 436 -15.90 -18.18 -0.86
C ALA A 436 -16.67 -18.78 0.33
N PRO A 437 -16.46 -18.28 1.57
CA PRO A 437 -17.30 -18.59 2.70
C PRO A 437 -18.76 -18.21 2.45
N ARG A 438 -19.68 -18.93 3.08
CA ARG A 438 -21.11 -18.63 2.99
C ARG A 438 -21.42 -17.28 3.68
N PRO A 439 -22.43 -16.53 3.21
CA PRO A 439 -22.89 -15.33 3.89
C PRO A 439 -23.25 -15.59 5.36
N THR A 440 -22.67 -14.81 6.26
CA THR A 440 -22.68 -15.06 7.71
C THR A 440 -22.73 -13.76 8.51
N LYS A 441 -23.45 -13.81 9.64
CA LYS A 441 -23.39 -12.80 10.71
C LYS A 441 -22.93 -13.41 12.02
N GLY A 442 -22.19 -12.66 12.83
CA GLY A 442 -21.62 -13.15 14.07
C GLY A 442 -20.55 -14.23 13.87
N ALA A 443 -19.89 -14.27 12.71
CA ALA A 443 -18.60 -14.94 12.57
C ALA A 443 -17.53 -14.17 13.37
N CYS A 444 -16.38 -14.79 13.61
CA CYS A 444 -15.18 -14.08 14.03
C CYS A 444 -14.18 -14.03 12.88
N LEU A 445 -13.24 -13.09 12.98
CA LEU A 445 -12.12 -12.92 12.07
C LEU A 445 -10.88 -12.67 12.92
N SER A 446 -9.72 -13.19 12.52
CA SER A 446 -8.44 -12.64 12.94
C SER A 446 -7.50 -12.45 11.75
N LEU A 447 -6.71 -11.39 11.81
CA LEU A 447 -5.81 -10.92 10.76
C LEU A 447 -4.36 -11.02 11.26
N LYS A 448 -3.54 -11.78 10.53
CA LYS A 448 -2.07 -11.75 10.63
C LYS A 448 -1.56 -11.59 9.21
N PHE A 449 -1.35 -10.34 8.81
CA PHE A 449 -1.18 -9.93 7.44
C PHE A 449 0.05 -10.62 6.79
N SER A 450 -0.06 -11.25 5.62
CA SER A 450 -1.14 -11.20 4.60
C SER A 450 -2.20 -12.33 4.67
N SER A 451 -2.39 -12.97 5.83
CA SER A 451 -3.37 -14.04 6.06
C SER A 451 -4.57 -13.60 6.91
N ILE A 452 -5.76 -14.06 6.56
CA ILE A 452 -7.02 -13.85 7.28
C ILE A 452 -7.64 -15.21 7.62
N TYR A 453 -8.13 -15.35 8.85
CA TYR A 453 -8.81 -16.54 9.33
C TYR A 453 -10.22 -16.17 9.80
N ILE A 454 -11.24 -16.84 9.25
CA ILE A 454 -12.66 -16.60 9.52
C ILE A 454 -13.28 -17.88 10.06
N TYR A 455 -14.00 -17.79 11.18
CA TYR A 455 -14.61 -18.95 11.82
C TYR A 455 -16.05 -18.70 12.29
N GLY A 456 -16.89 -19.72 12.06
CA GLY A 456 -18.24 -19.82 12.63
C GLY A 456 -19.25 -18.80 12.09
N GLY A 457 -20.23 -18.46 12.93
CA GLY A 457 -21.31 -17.52 12.64
C GLY A 457 -22.63 -18.17 12.28
N ILE A 458 -23.62 -17.34 11.94
CA ILE A 458 -24.97 -17.72 11.55
C ILE A 458 -25.16 -17.52 10.05
N THR A 459 -25.41 -18.61 9.34
CA THR A 459 -25.81 -18.68 7.93
C THR A 459 -27.35 -18.73 7.81
N SER A 460 -27.87 -18.72 6.58
CA SER A 460 -29.28 -19.03 6.31
C SER A 460 -29.73 -20.43 6.75
N THR A 461 -28.79 -21.36 7.00
CA THR A 461 -29.08 -22.71 7.55
C THR A 461 -28.83 -22.81 9.06
N GLY A 462 -28.67 -21.68 9.76
CA GLY A 462 -28.34 -21.63 11.18
C GLY A 462 -26.84 -21.48 11.47
N THR A 463 -26.45 -21.79 12.71
CA THR A 463 -25.06 -21.80 13.19
C THR A 463 -24.15 -22.69 12.35
N THR A 464 -22.86 -22.34 12.25
CA THR A 464 -21.89 -23.09 11.46
C THR A 464 -20.54 -23.29 12.16
N ASP A 465 -19.82 -24.30 11.67
CA ASP A 465 -18.46 -24.76 12.04
C ASP A 465 -17.50 -24.51 10.86
N ASP A 466 -17.86 -23.61 9.94
CA ASP A 466 -17.07 -23.28 8.77
C ASP A 466 -15.81 -22.52 9.24
N PHE A 467 -14.64 -23.10 8.99
CA PHE A 467 -13.34 -22.50 9.24
C PHE A 467 -12.63 -22.26 7.90
N TRP A 468 -12.23 -21.03 7.65
CA TRP A 468 -11.63 -20.61 6.38
C TRP A 468 -10.34 -19.82 6.63
N GLY A 469 -9.26 -20.24 5.96
CA GLY A 469 -8.07 -19.43 5.77
C GLY A 469 -8.13 -18.72 4.41
N LEU A 470 -7.65 -17.49 4.35
CA LEU A 470 -7.49 -16.70 3.12
C LEU A 470 -6.09 -16.10 3.10
N ASN A 471 -5.34 -16.36 2.02
CA ASN A 471 -4.19 -15.54 1.66
C ASN A 471 -4.70 -14.38 0.77
N ILE A 472 -4.47 -13.14 1.21
CA ILE A 472 -4.98 -11.92 0.56
C ILE A 472 -4.38 -11.75 -0.85
N ILE A 473 -3.10 -12.08 -1.02
CA ILE A 473 -2.32 -11.83 -2.25
C ILE A 473 -2.86 -12.65 -3.43
N ILE A 474 -3.18 -13.93 -3.18
CA ILE A 474 -3.80 -14.81 -4.18
C ILE A 474 -5.33 -14.73 -4.20
N SER A 475 -5.95 -14.06 -3.21
CA SER A 475 -7.41 -13.95 -3.05
C SER A 475 -8.13 -15.31 -3.14
N ALA A 476 -7.53 -16.35 -2.57
CA ALA A 476 -8.05 -17.72 -2.57
C ALA A 476 -8.29 -18.21 -1.14
N TYR A 477 -9.54 -18.58 -0.87
CA TYR A 477 -9.95 -19.24 0.36
C TYR A 477 -9.61 -20.74 0.33
N VAL A 478 -9.22 -21.26 1.50
CA VAL A 478 -8.93 -22.66 1.80
C VAL A 478 -9.81 -23.08 2.99
N SER A 479 -10.52 -24.20 2.86
CA SER A 479 -11.30 -24.76 3.98
C SER A 479 -10.34 -25.43 4.98
N MET A 480 -10.46 -25.04 6.24
CA MET A 480 -9.68 -25.56 7.37
C MET A 480 -10.47 -26.65 8.12
N PRO A 481 -9.85 -27.39 9.06
CA PRO A 481 -10.53 -28.42 9.86
C PRO A 481 -11.70 -27.85 10.68
N LYS A 482 -12.86 -28.52 10.64
CA LYS A 482 -14.09 -28.12 11.34
C LYS A 482 -14.07 -28.50 12.83
N ASN A 483 -14.85 -27.78 13.64
CA ASN A 483 -15.05 -28.04 15.08
C ASN A 483 -16.54 -27.81 15.46
N LYS A 484 -16.87 -27.24 16.63
CA LYS A 484 -18.27 -27.01 17.07
C LYS A 484 -18.93 -25.90 16.24
N LYS A 485 -20.22 -26.06 15.90
CA LYS A 485 -21.04 -24.99 15.32
C LYS A 485 -21.34 -23.90 16.36
N VAL A 486 -20.89 -22.67 16.11
CA VAL A 486 -20.91 -21.55 17.08
C VAL A 486 -20.97 -20.19 16.39
N ALA A 487 -21.54 -19.17 17.05
CA ALA A 487 -21.61 -17.79 16.58
C ALA A 487 -21.38 -16.78 17.72
N TYR A 488 -21.09 -15.52 17.38
CA TYR A 488 -20.79 -14.43 18.33
C TYR A 488 -19.65 -14.74 19.31
N MET A 489 -18.67 -15.54 18.88
CA MET A 489 -17.38 -15.68 19.56
C MET A 489 -16.41 -14.56 19.14
N THR A 490 -15.45 -14.24 20.00
CA THR A 490 -14.26 -13.44 19.67
C THR A 490 -13.12 -14.39 19.32
N CYS A 491 -12.23 -14.03 18.39
CA CYS A 491 -11.10 -14.88 18.02
C CYS A 491 -9.79 -14.11 17.99
N TYR A 492 -8.69 -14.80 18.27
CA TYR A 492 -7.34 -14.24 18.35
C TYR A 492 -6.33 -15.19 17.71
N LEU A 493 -5.51 -14.69 16.80
CA LEU A 493 -4.29 -15.38 16.35
C LEU A 493 -3.09 -14.85 17.15
N LEU A 494 -2.45 -15.74 17.91
CA LEU A 494 -1.26 -15.46 18.71
C LEU A 494 -0.20 -16.52 18.37
N ASP A 495 0.94 -16.06 17.87
CA ASP A 495 1.94 -16.90 17.20
C ASP A 495 1.28 -17.82 16.16
N GLU A 496 1.49 -19.15 16.23
CA GLU A 496 0.87 -20.16 15.35
C GLU A 496 -0.38 -20.83 15.96
N ILE A 497 -1.09 -20.12 16.85
CA ILE A 497 -2.24 -20.64 17.60
C ILE A 497 -3.47 -19.73 17.43
N PHE A 498 -4.55 -20.31 16.91
CA PHE A 498 -5.84 -19.64 16.72
C PHE A 498 -6.81 -20.00 17.86
N TYR A 499 -7.19 -19.00 18.64
CA TYR A 499 -8.11 -19.12 19.78
C TYR A 499 -9.52 -18.66 19.39
N THR A 500 -10.54 -19.38 19.83
CA THR A 500 -11.95 -19.00 19.69
C THR A 500 -12.63 -18.95 21.06
N LEU A 501 -13.17 -17.79 21.44
CA LEU A 501 -13.61 -17.51 22.82
C LEU A 501 -15.14 -17.53 22.92
N GLY A 502 -15.69 -18.45 23.72
CA GLY A 502 -17.13 -18.57 24.00
C GLY A 502 -18.03 -18.54 22.75
N GLY A 503 -19.02 -17.64 22.75
CA GLY A 503 -20.08 -17.57 21.74
C GLY A 503 -21.32 -18.39 22.10
N ILE A 504 -22.29 -18.45 21.18
CA ILE A 504 -23.54 -19.21 21.28
C ILE A 504 -23.55 -20.41 20.32
N ASP A 505 -24.13 -21.53 20.75
CA ASP A 505 -24.38 -22.69 19.88
C ASP A 505 -25.80 -22.71 19.30
N GLU A 506 -26.15 -23.81 18.62
CA GLU A 506 -27.41 -23.98 17.89
C GLU A 506 -28.66 -23.85 18.79
N ASN A 507 -28.50 -24.10 20.09
CA ASN A 507 -29.58 -23.99 21.09
C ASN A 507 -29.63 -22.61 21.76
N GLY A 508 -28.77 -21.66 21.34
CA GLY A 508 -28.57 -20.39 22.03
C GLY A 508 -27.88 -20.52 23.40
N MET A 509 -27.30 -21.69 23.71
CA MET A 509 -26.51 -21.90 24.92
C MET A 509 -25.07 -21.44 24.70
N SER A 510 -24.33 -21.19 25.78
CA SER A 510 -22.91 -20.89 25.69
C SER A 510 -22.14 -22.03 25.02
N SER A 511 -21.28 -21.67 24.07
CA SER A 511 -20.18 -22.56 23.73
C SER A 511 -19.23 -22.67 24.92
N TYR A 512 -18.57 -23.82 25.04
CA TYR A 512 -17.58 -24.05 26.09
C TYR A 512 -16.45 -23.02 25.98
N ASP A 513 -15.91 -22.63 27.14
CA ASP A 513 -15.26 -21.35 27.39
C ASP A 513 -14.29 -20.86 26.31
N TYR A 514 -13.42 -21.73 25.77
CA TYR A 514 -12.71 -21.47 24.52
C TYR A 514 -12.23 -22.75 23.83
N SER A 515 -11.95 -22.65 22.53
CA SER A 515 -11.26 -23.67 21.75
C SER A 515 -9.94 -23.15 21.19
N ILE A 516 -9.02 -24.06 20.91
CA ILE A 516 -7.67 -23.79 20.41
C ILE A 516 -7.48 -24.60 19.11
N PHE A 517 -6.98 -23.96 18.06
CA PHE A 517 -6.47 -24.64 16.87
C PHE A 517 -4.97 -24.34 16.70
N ASP A 518 -4.17 -25.39 16.51
CA ASP A 518 -2.72 -25.31 16.32
C ASP A 518 -2.38 -25.58 14.85
N PHE A 519 -1.77 -24.60 14.18
CA PHE A 519 -1.38 -24.71 12.77
C PHE A 519 -0.24 -25.69 12.51
N THR A 520 0.49 -26.14 13.54
CA THR A 520 1.58 -27.12 13.40
C THR A 520 1.08 -28.57 13.43
N SER A 521 0.10 -28.90 14.27
CA SER A 521 -0.53 -30.24 14.32
C SER A 521 -1.82 -30.37 13.49
N PHE A 522 -2.44 -29.25 13.09
CA PHE A 522 -3.77 -29.19 12.44
C PHE A 522 -4.90 -29.78 13.30
N LEU A 523 -4.75 -29.80 14.62
CA LEU A 523 -5.73 -30.32 15.58
C LEU A 523 -6.46 -29.21 16.35
N TRP A 524 -7.68 -29.54 16.79
CA TRP A 524 -8.48 -28.72 17.69
C TRP A 524 -8.43 -29.28 19.12
N GLU A 525 -8.22 -28.41 20.10
CA GLU A 525 -8.47 -28.63 21.52
C GLU A 525 -9.67 -27.77 21.98
N SER A 526 -10.38 -28.19 23.03
CA SER A 526 -11.56 -27.46 23.52
C SER A 526 -11.68 -27.56 25.03
N ILE A 527 -11.70 -26.40 25.69
CA ILE A 527 -11.56 -26.25 27.15
C ILE A 527 -12.92 -25.83 27.74
N GLN A 528 -13.32 -26.48 28.84
CA GLN A 528 -14.69 -26.37 29.39
C GLN A 528 -14.65 -26.00 30.88
N HIS A 529 -15.23 -24.86 31.26
CA HIS A 529 -15.34 -24.40 32.65
C HIS A 529 -16.79 -24.13 33.10
N ASN A 530 -17.78 -24.81 32.51
CA ASN A 530 -19.21 -24.76 32.88
C ASN A 530 -19.83 -23.35 32.90
N ASN A 531 -19.26 -22.42 32.14
CA ASN A 531 -19.71 -21.03 32.11
C ASN A 531 -20.95 -20.87 31.21
N SER A 532 -21.89 -20.03 31.64
CA SER A 532 -23.18 -19.78 30.95
C SER A 532 -23.30 -18.37 30.35
N ILE A 533 -22.17 -17.65 30.29
CA ILE A 533 -22.06 -16.25 29.88
C ILE A 533 -21.71 -16.15 28.39
N THR A 534 -22.47 -15.33 27.66
CA THR A 534 -22.34 -15.11 26.21
C THR A 534 -22.38 -13.62 25.87
N ASN A 535 -21.93 -13.22 24.67
CA ASN A 535 -22.08 -11.87 24.11
C ASN A 535 -21.44 -10.70 24.92
N GLY A 536 -20.64 -10.99 25.95
CA GLY A 536 -19.86 -10.01 26.71
C GLY A 536 -18.54 -9.65 26.02
N ILE A 537 -17.69 -8.89 26.72
CA ILE A 537 -16.30 -8.64 26.29
C ILE A 537 -15.48 -9.91 26.53
N GLN A 538 -14.67 -10.31 25.56
CA GLN A 538 -13.83 -11.52 25.62
C GLN A 538 -12.42 -11.19 25.14
N VAL A 539 -11.41 -11.40 25.98
CA VAL A 539 -10.00 -11.08 25.68
C VAL A 539 -9.11 -12.26 26.02
N MET A 540 -8.16 -12.59 25.14
CA MET A 540 -7.09 -13.55 25.42
C MET A 540 -5.77 -12.80 25.68
N LEU A 541 -5.23 -12.92 26.89
CA LEU A 541 -3.92 -12.40 27.27
C LEU A 541 -2.89 -13.53 27.21
N ASN A 542 -2.40 -13.83 26.01
CA ASN A 542 -1.53 -14.97 25.70
C ASN A 542 -2.20 -16.34 25.95
N LYS A 543 -2.34 -16.74 27.21
CA LYS A 543 -3.00 -17.98 27.64
C LYS A 543 -4.05 -17.77 28.74
N THR A 544 -4.14 -16.55 29.29
CA THR A 544 -5.17 -16.17 30.27
C THR A 544 -6.40 -15.65 29.53
N TYR A 545 -7.53 -16.35 29.63
CA TYR A 545 -8.82 -15.93 29.08
C TYR A 545 -9.58 -15.06 30.08
N ILE A 546 -10.11 -13.92 29.62
CA ILE A 546 -10.90 -13.00 30.43
C ILE A 546 -12.23 -12.70 29.73
N ASN A 547 -13.34 -12.90 30.44
CA ASN A 547 -14.69 -12.56 30.00
C ASN A 547 -15.31 -11.56 30.98
N ILE A 548 -15.82 -10.42 30.48
CA ILE A 548 -16.40 -9.34 31.28
C ILE A 548 -17.86 -9.11 30.84
N GLY A 549 -18.78 -9.24 31.80
CA GLY A 549 -20.19 -8.93 31.60
C GLY A 549 -20.94 -10.03 30.84
N GLY A 550 -21.74 -9.66 29.85
CA GLY A 550 -22.48 -10.57 28.99
C GLY A 550 -23.84 -11.03 29.54
N GLN A 551 -24.41 -12.03 28.84
CA GLN A 551 -25.75 -12.56 29.00
C GLN A 551 -25.72 -14.00 29.47
N ILE A 552 -26.47 -14.31 30.53
CA ILE A 552 -26.74 -15.66 31.01
C ILE A 552 -28.01 -16.18 30.30
N ARG A 553 -27.86 -17.28 29.55
CA ARG A 553 -28.95 -17.92 28.76
C ARG A 553 -29.74 -16.96 27.86
N LEU A 554 -29.11 -15.88 27.38
CA LEU A 554 -29.76 -14.81 26.60
C LEU A 554 -30.95 -14.12 27.32
N GLN A 555 -31.07 -14.24 28.65
CA GLN A 555 -32.22 -13.75 29.43
C GLN A 555 -31.84 -12.67 30.45
N GLU A 556 -30.81 -12.93 31.28
CA GLU A 556 -30.32 -11.97 32.28
C GLU A 556 -28.92 -11.48 31.93
N LEU A 557 -28.67 -10.19 32.13
CA LEU A 557 -27.34 -9.61 32.09
C LEU A 557 -26.59 -9.84 33.41
N THR A 558 -25.27 -9.95 33.31
CA THR A 558 -24.39 -10.13 34.47
C THR A 558 -23.28 -9.08 34.52
N LYS A 559 -22.79 -8.78 35.73
CA LYS A 559 -21.55 -8.02 35.98
C LYS A 559 -20.39 -8.94 36.39
N LYS A 560 -20.55 -10.26 36.28
CA LYS A 560 -19.47 -11.21 36.55
C LYS A 560 -18.30 -10.96 35.61
N ILE A 561 -17.10 -11.08 36.15
CA ILE A 561 -15.87 -11.24 35.38
C ILE A 561 -15.40 -12.67 35.64
N VAL A 562 -15.09 -13.40 34.57
CA VAL A 562 -14.48 -14.73 34.66
C VAL A 562 -13.08 -14.64 34.09
N VAL A 563 -12.09 -15.01 34.90
CA VAL A 563 -10.69 -15.15 34.48
C VAL A 563 -10.35 -16.63 34.54
N VAL A 564 -9.74 -17.16 33.48
CA VAL A 564 -9.11 -18.49 33.45
C VAL A 564 -7.62 -18.25 33.21
N ASP A 565 -6.77 -18.71 34.12
CA ASP A 565 -5.32 -18.44 34.06
C ASP A 565 -4.57 -19.43 33.15
N ASP A 566 -3.27 -19.18 32.95
CA ASP A 566 -2.38 -20.03 32.15
C ASP A 566 -2.28 -21.50 32.68
N ASN A 567 -2.76 -21.79 33.91
CA ASN A 567 -2.89 -23.13 34.51
C ASN A 567 -4.32 -23.74 34.47
N LEU A 568 -5.26 -23.13 33.73
CA LEU A 568 -6.67 -23.54 33.64
C LEU A 568 -7.47 -23.46 34.96
N THR A 569 -7.02 -22.64 35.92
CA THR A 569 -7.79 -22.35 37.14
C THR A 569 -8.70 -21.14 36.91
N SER A 570 -9.95 -21.23 37.39
CA SER A 570 -10.98 -20.22 37.10
C SER A 570 -11.35 -19.38 38.34
N TYR A 571 -11.34 -18.06 38.14
CA TYR A 571 -11.63 -17.04 39.14
C TYR A 571 -12.86 -16.26 38.71
N VAL A 572 -13.78 -15.97 39.66
CA VAL A 572 -14.99 -15.18 39.41
C VAL A 572 -14.97 -13.93 40.27
N LEU A 573 -14.87 -12.77 39.62
CA LEU A 573 -14.83 -11.46 40.28
C LEU A 573 -16.14 -10.69 40.08
N TYR A 574 -16.43 -9.80 41.03
CA TYR A 574 -17.53 -8.85 40.98
C TYR A 574 -16.97 -7.44 41.17
N LYS A 575 -17.01 -6.64 40.10
CA LYS A 575 -16.62 -5.22 40.08
C LYS A 575 -17.84 -4.40 39.63
N ASP A 576 -17.93 -3.14 40.06
CA ASP A 576 -19.05 -2.27 39.65
C ASP A 576 -18.77 -1.57 38.32
N TYR A 577 -18.75 -2.37 37.26
CA TYR A 577 -18.71 -1.90 35.86
C TYR A 577 -20.15 -1.77 35.31
N PRO A 578 -20.40 -1.02 34.22
CA PRO A 578 -21.69 -1.09 33.51
C PRO A 578 -22.02 -2.52 33.07
N TYR A 579 -23.28 -2.79 32.75
CA TYR A 579 -23.63 -4.02 32.04
C TYR A 579 -23.14 -3.91 30.60
N VAL A 580 -22.54 -4.99 30.10
CA VAL A 580 -21.88 -4.99 28.79
C VAL A 580 -22.36 -6.18 27.97
N TYR A 581 -22.97 -5.94 26.81
CA TYR A 581 -23.25 -6.99 25.84
C TYR A 581 -23.39 -6.41 24.42
N PHE A 582 -22.89 -7.13 23.41
CA PHE A 582 -22.78 -6.67 22.02
C PHE A 582 -22.14 -5.27 21.85
N SER A 583 -21.28 -4.86 22.80
CA SER A 583 -20.45 -3.66 22.73
C SER A 583 -19.30 -3.86 21.73
N ALA A 584 -18.91 -2.80 21.04
CA ALA A 584 -17.64 -2.79 20.32
C ALA A 584 -16.51 -2.58 21.33
N PHE A 585 -15.50 -3.45 21.35
CA PHE A 585 -14.40 -3.34 22.31
C PHE A 585 -13.04 -3.58 21.65
N SER A 586 -11.98 -3.00 22.21
CA SER A 586 -10.60 -3.22 21.77
C SER A 586 -9.64 -3.17 22.96
N TYR A 587 -8.56 -3.97 22.92
CA TYR A 587 -7.56 -4.04 23.98
C TYR A 587 -6.26 -3.33 23.57
N TYR A 588 -5.87 -2.30 24.33
CA TYR A 588 -4.71 -1.48 24.02
C TYR A 588 -3.99 -0.99 25.29
N LYS A 589 -2.65 -0.97 25.28
CA LYS A 589 -1.77 -0.78 26.44
C LYS A 589 -2.08 -1.79 27.54
N SER A 590 -2.79 -1.36 28.60
CA SER A 590 -3.33 -2.22 29.68
C SER A 590 -4.84 -2.05 29.84
N ARG A 591 -5.55 -1.51 28.84
CA ARG A 591 -6.95 -1.09 28.95
C ARG A 591 -7.81 -1.77 27.89
N ILE A 592 -8.97 -2.27 28.32
CA ILE A 592 -10.05 -2.64 27.42
C ILE A 592 -10.94 -1.40 27.27
N TYR A 593 -10.98 -0.84 26.06
CA TYR A 593 -11.92 0.23 25.71
C TYR A 593 -13.21 -0.40 25.19
N SER A 594 -14.36 0.14 25.57
CA SER A 594 -15.69 -0.38 25.23
C SER A 594 -16.61 0.76 24.82
N PHE A 595 -17.19 0.67 23.62
CA PHE A 595 -18.15 1.60 23.07
C PHE A 595 -19.52 0.96 22.82
N GLY A 596 -20.57 1.64 23.27
CA GLY A 596 -21.96 1.29 23.05
C GLY A 596 -22.31 -0.08 23.59
N GLY A 597 -22.94 -0.90 22.76
CA GLY A 597 -23.59 -2.14 23.18
C GLY A 597 -25.05 -1.90 23.53
N GLY A 598 -25.77 -2.99 23.82
CA GLY A 598 -27.22 -2.92 24.02
C GLY A 598 -27.61 -2.25 25.35
N TYR A 599 -28.75 -1.55 25.35
CA TYR A 599 -29.31 -0.92 26.55
C TYR A 599 -30.00 -1.93 27.47
N ASN A 600 -30.08 -1.63 28.77
CA ASN A 600 -30.62 -2.53 29.79
C ASN A 600 -31.53 -1.83 30.80
N GLN A 601 -32.61 -2.50 31.20
CA GLN A 601 -33.42 -2.09 32.35
C GLN A 601 -33.15 -3.05 33.52
N GLY A 602 -32.35 -2.59 34.48
CA GLY A 602 -31.81 -3.44 35.54
C GLY A 602 -30.95 -4.56 34.94
N LYS A 603 -31.40 -5.82 35.08
CA LYS A 603 -30.75 -7.00 34.48
C LYS A 603 -31.26 -7.34 33.07
N PHE A 604 -32.36 -6.74 32.60
CA PHE A 604 -33.01 -7.20 31.37
C PHE A 604 -32.44 -6.48 30.13
N PRO A 605 -31.95 -7.23 29.12
CA PRO A 605 -31.40 -6.67 27.88
C PRO A 605 -32.48 -6.23 26.88
N LEU A 606 -32.30 -5.07 26.26
CA LEU A 606 -33.13 -4.59 25.15
C LEU A 606 -32.36 -4.74 23.83
N HIS A 607 -32.59 -5.86 23.14
CA HIS A 607 -31.76 -6.36 22.03
C HIS A 607 -31.74 -5.51 20.73
N LEU A 608 -32.56 -4.46 20.65
CA LEU A 608 -32.66 -3.55 19.49
C LEU A 608 -32.15 -2.13 19.78
N ILE A 609 -31.95 -1.77 21.05
CA ILE A 609 -31.58 -0.40 21.45
C ILE A 609 -30.10 -0.39 21.77
N GLY A 610 -29.32 0.41 21.05
CA GLY A 610 -27.91 0.66 21.33
C GLY A 610 -27.73 1.81 22.31
N THR A 611 -26.59 1.85 23.00
CA THR A 611 -26.14 3.00 23.79
C THR A 611 -24.99 3.73 23.11
N ASN A 612 -24.65 4.93 23.57
CA ASN A 612 -23.43 5.67 23.23
C ASN A 612 -22.42 5.66 24.41
N ASN A 613 -22.62 4.80 25.41
CA ASN A 613 -21.72 4.69 26.56
C ASN A 613 -20.28 4.38 26.10
N PHE A 614 -19.33 5.21 26.50
CA PHE A 614 -17.91 4.99 26.23
C PHE A 614 -17.10 5.00 27.52
N PHE A 615 -16.31 3.95 27.74
CA PHE A 615 -15.50 3.77 28.94
C PHE A 615 -14.33 2.83 28.67
N TYR A 616 -13.38 2.78 29.61
CA TYR A 616 -12.38 1.72 29.68
C TYR A 616 -12.33 1.02 31.04
N ILE A 617 -11.78 -0.18 31.04
CA ILE A 617 -11.42 -0.97 32.21
C ILE A 617 -9.91 -1.23 32.15
N ASP A 618 -9.15 -0.90 33.20
CA ASP A 618 -7.73 -1.26 33.26
C ASP A 618 -7.57 -2.70 33.76
N ILE A 619 -6.88 -3.52 32.97
CA ILE A 619 -6.74 -4.97 33.18
C ILE A 619 -5.96 -5.28 34.46
N LYS A 620 -5.17 -4.33 34.96
CA LYS A 620 -4.44 -4.42 36.25
C LYS A 620 -5.37 -4.47 37.46
N GLU A 621 -6.61 -4.00 37.32
CA GLU A 621 -7.63 -4.14 38.36
C GLU A 621 -8.32 -5.52 38.37
N ILE A 622 -8.17 -6.28 37.29
CA ILE A 622 -8.70 -7.65 37.15
C ILE A 622 -7.60 -8.65 37.51
N CYS A 623 -6.38 -8.43 37.02
CA CYS A 623 -5.17 -9.18 37.38
C CYS A 623 -4.51 -8.72 38.71
N SER A 624 -5.25 -8.01 39.57
CA SER A 624 -4.78 -7.70 40.92
C SER A 624 -4.64 -8.97 41.78
N GLU A 625 -3.92 -8.86 42.91
CA GLU A 625 -3.84 -9.92 43.93
C GLU A 625 -3.22 -11.27 43.46
N GLY A 626 -2.61 -11.30 42.27
CA GLY A 626 -1.92 -12.47 41.72
C GLY A 626 -2.80 -13.40 40.88
N ILE A 627 -4.01 -12.97 40.51
CA ILE A 627 -4.98 -13.75 39.70
C ILE A 627 -4.47 -14.01 38.28
N CYS A 628 -3.78 -13.04 37.68
CA CYS A 628 -3.15 -13.16 36.37
C CYS A 628 -2.00 -12.14 36.23
N GLU A 629 -1.25 -12.20 35.12
CA GLU A 629 -0.30 -11.13 34.76
C GLU A 629 -0.96 -10.17 33.75
N ALA A 630 -0.94 -8.87 34.06
CA ALA A 630 -1.31 -7.84 33.10
C ALA A 630 -0.24 -7.73 31.99
N LYS A 631 -0.50 -8.36 30.84
CA LYS A 631 0.37 -8.40 29.67
C LYS A 631 0.02 -7.26 28.69
N CYS A 632 1.00 -6.45 28.30
CA CYS A 632 0.79 -5.30 27.42
C CYS A 632 0.32 -5.71 26.00
N SER A 633 -0.51 -4.88 25.36
CA SER A 633 -1.04 -5.14 24.00
C SER A 633 0.05 -5.14 22.92
N LYS A 634 -0.27 -5.67 21.73
CA LYS A 634 0.47 -5.35 20.50
C LYS A 634 0.72 -3.83 20.41
N GLY A 635 1.86 -3.44 19.83
CA GLY A 635 2.35 -2.06 19.77
C GLY A 635 2.98 -1.53 21.05
N THR A 636 2.97 -2.28 22.16
CA THR A 636 3.39 -1.78 23.47
C THR A 636 4.21 -2.80 24.25
N TYR A 637 5.04 -2.32 25.18
CA TYR A 637 5.90 -3.14 26.04
C TYR A 637 5.86 -2.67 27.50
N ASN A 638 6.23 -3.53 28.44
CA ASN A 638 6.25 -3.19 29.85
C ASN A 638 7.55 -2.47 30.24
N TYR A 639 7.43 -1.22 30.70
CA TYR A 639 8.51 -0.44 31.28
C TYR A 639 8.06 0.15 32.63
N ASN A 640 8.78 -0.15 33.70
CA ASN A 640 8.46 0.30 35.07
C ASN A 640 7.00 0.04 35.49
N ASN A 641 6.48 -1.16 35.18
CA ASN A 641 5.08 -1.58 35.43
C ASN A 641 4.02 -0.71 34.71
N ARG A 642 4.36 -0.18 33.53
CA ARG A 642 3.48 0.59 32.65
C ARG A 642 3.65 0.09 31.21
N CYS A 643 2.55 0.02 30.46
CA CYS A 643 2.62 -0.33 29.04
C CYS A 643 2.93 0.95 28.25
N VAL A 644 4.13 1.01 27.68
CA VAL A 644 4.65 2.12 26.89
C VAL A 644 4.62 1.72 25.41
N GLU A 645 4.31 2.67 24.53
CA GLU A 645 4.37 2.47 23.07
C GLU A 645 5.79 2.11 22.63
N CYS A 646 5.93 1.29 21.59
CA CYS A 646 7.21 1.19 20.89
C CYS A 646 7.58 2.55 20.28
N ASP A 647 8.83 2.98 20.47
CA ASP A 647 9.37 4.14 19.75
C ASP A 647 9.29 3.91 18.23
N ALA A 648 9.09 4.99 17.46
CA ALA A 648 9.20 4.94 16.00
C ALA A 648 10.49 4.22 15.55
N GLY A 649 10.40 3.41 14.49
CA GLY A 649 11.44 2.48 14.07
C GLY A 649 11.42 1.13 14.80
N TYR A 650 10.58 0.94 15.83
CA TYR A 650 10.40 -0.32 16.54
C TYR A 650 8.92 -0.72 16.57
N TYR A 651 8.66 -2.04 16.49
CA TYR A 651 7.32 -2.63 16.45
C TYR A 651 7.13 -3.74 17.48
N LYS A 652 5.87 -4.09 17.78
CA LYS A 652 5.53 -5.26 18.61
C LYS A 652 4.25 -5.93 18.16
N ASP A 653 4.35 -7.12 17.59
CA ASP A 653 3.25 -7.84 16.95
C ASP A 653 2.61 -8.96 17.80
N THR A 654 3.13 -9.16 19.02
CA THR A 654 2.64 -10.12 20.02
C THR A 654 2.23 -9.42 21.31
N ILE A 655 1.26 -10.01 22.04
CA ILE A 655 0.83 -9.51 23.36
C ILE A 655 1.83 -9.98 24.41
N GLY A 656 2.44 -9.06 25.16
CA GLY A 656 3.43 -9.44 26.18
C GLY A 656 4.20 -8.28 26.81
N ASN A 657 5.01 -8.64 27.81
CA ASN A 657 5.79 -7.69 28.61
C ASN A 657 7.27 -7.58 28.17
N THR A 658 7.61 -8.09 26.98
CA THR A 658 8.97 -8.05 26.41
C THR A 658 9.19 -6.84 25.50
N LEU A 659 10.45 -6.42 25.34
CA LEU A 659 10.86 -5.26 24.53
C LEU A 659 10.37 -5.31 23.07
N CYS A 660 10.30 -4.15 22.43
CA CYS A 660 9.94 -4.02 21.01
C CYS A 660 11.06 -4.48 20.08
N ASN A 661 10.68 -4.98 18.91
CA ASN A 661 11.58 -5.44 17.85
C ASN A 661 11.99 -4.23 16.97
N PRO A 662 13.27 -4.02 16.65
CA PRO A 662 13.66 -2.98 15.70
C PRO A 662 13.27 -3.36 14.27
N CYS A 663 12.81 -2.39 13.48
CA CYS A 663 12.70 -2.53 12.03
C CYS A 663 14.08 -2.81 11.41
N PRO A 664 14.20 -3.73 10.43
CA PRO A 664 15.48 -4.13 9.86
C PRO A 664 16.08 -3.07 8.91
N PRO A 665 17.42 -3.09 8.69
CA PRO A 665 18.08 -2.29 7.65
C PRO A 665 17.40 -2.42 6.28
N GLY A 666 17.27 -1.29 5.58
CA GLY A 666 16.47 -1.11 4.37
C GLY A 666 15.03 -0.65 4.64
N THR A 667 14.56 -0.68 5.89
CA THR A 667 13.24 -0.18 6.29
C THR A 667 13.34 0.92 7.35
N TYR A 668 12.25 1.66 7.54
CA TYR A 668 12.08 2.69 8.57
C TYR A 668 10.64 2.68 9.08
N SER A 669 10.39 3.29 10.24
CA SER A 669 9.03 3.63 10.64
C SER A 669 8.95 4.94 11.41
N ILE A 670 7.95 5.76 11.10
CA ILE A 670 7.74 7.10 11.67
C ILE A 670 6.70 7.14 12.80
N VAL A 671 5.95 6.05 12.99
CA VAL A 671 4.81 5.97 13.90
C VAL A 671 5.25 5.34 15.23
N ASN A 672 4.84 5.91 16.36
CA ASN A 672 5.01 5.24 17.66
C ASN A 672 3.91 4.19 17.85
N GLY A 673 4.23 3.10 18.54
CA GLY A 673 3.26 2.07 18.91
C GLY A 673 2.92 1.09 17.79
N THR A 674 3.79 0.93 16.79
CA THR A 674 3.51 0.05 15.64
C THR A 674 3.30 -1.41 16.07
N ASN A 675 2.21 -1.99 15.61
CA ASN A 675 1.68 -3.27 16.09
C ASN A 675 1.98 -4.44 15.15
N SER A 676 2.74 -4.21 14.07
CA SER A 676 3.04 -5.21 13.04
C SER A 676 4.33 -4.91 12.26
N TYR A 677 4.97 -5.95 11.74
CA TYR A 677 6.13 -5.81 10.83
C TYR A 677 5.77 -5.08 9.52
N GLY A 678 4.50 -5.14 9.09
CA GLY A 678 4.02 -4.41 7.91
C GLY A 678 4.17 -2.89 7.97
N GLN A 679 4.45 -2.34 9.16
CA GLN A 679 4.67 -0.91 9.39
C GLN A 679 6.16 -0.51 9.38
N CYS A 680 7.07 -1.46 9.12
CA CYS A 680 8.46 -1.21 8.78
C CYS A 680 8.57 -0.94 7.27
N TYR A 681 8.22 0.28 6.86
CA TYR A 681 8.12 0.65 5.46
C TYR A 681 9.49 0.64 4.75
N PRO A 682 9.58 0.26 3.47
CA PRO A 682 10.83 0.29 2.73
C PRO A 682 11.32 1.71 2.49
N CYS A 683 12.63 1.95 2.60
CA CYS A 683 13.22 3.24 2.26
C CYS A 683 12.86 3.64 0.82
N PRO A 684 12.42 4.90 0.58
CA PRO A 684 12.04 5.34 -0.75
C PRO A 684 13.20 5.38 -1.74
N SER A 685 12.90 5.17 -3.02
CA SER A 685 13.90 5.25 -4.09
C SER A 685 14.62 6.60 -4.08
N GLY A 686 15.96 6.55 -4.04
CA GLY A 686 16.83 7.69 -3.75
C GLY A 686 17.30 7.79 -2.29
N SER A 687 16.97 6.82 -1.42
CA SER A 687 17.41 6.77 -0.02
C SER A 687 17.71 5.33 0.45
N TYR A 688 18.44 5.20 1.57
CA TYR A 688 18.83 3.92 2.16
C TYR A 688 18.80 3.95 3.70
N ASN A 689 18.89 2.79 4.35
CA ASN A 689 19.10 2.69 5.80
C ASN A 689 19.93 1.45 6.16
N ASP A 690 21.10 1.65 6.75
CA ASP A 690 22.04 0.60 7.17
C ASP A 690 21.82 0.10 8.61
N ILE A 691 21.11 0.87 9.45
CA ILE A 691 20.92 0.57 10.87
C ILE A 691 19.56 -0.04 11.21
N TYR A 692 19.56 -0.92 12.22
CA TYR A 692 18.34 -1.42 12.85
C TYR A 692 17.63 -0.30 13.63
N GLY A 693 16.30 -0.27 13.57
CA GLY A 693 15.48 0.63 14.40
C GLY A 693 15.35 2.07 13.89
N SER A 694 15.62 2.33 12.60
CA SER A 694 15.62 3.71 12.10
C SER A 694 14.23 4.34 11.98
N LYS A 695 14.18 5.64 12.26
CA LYS A 695 13.01 6.51 12.12
C LYS A 695 12.94 7.16 10.73
N ILE A 696 14.06 7.28 10.01
CA ILE A 696 14.21 8.04 8.75
C ILE A 696 15.30 7.36 7.88
N CYS A 697 15.16 7.40 6.55
CA CYS A 697 16.19 6.92 5.62
C CYS A 697 17.16 8.05 5.21
N LEU A 698 18.41 7.71 4.96
CA LEU A 698 19.47 8.63 4.53
C LEU A 698 19.44 8.83 3.01
N ASP A 699 19.69 10.06 2.55
CA ASP A 699 19.77 10.37 1.11
C ASP A 699 20.90 9.57 0.42
N CYS A 700 20.62 9.03 -0.76
CA CYS A 700 21.61 8.27 -1.54
C CYS A 700 22.75 9.19 -2.03
N PRO A 701 24.04 8.84 -1.80
CA PRO A 701 25.16 9.64 -2.27
C PRO A 701 25.17 9.78 -3.81
N ALA A 702 25.59 10.94 -4.30
CA ALA A 702 25.77 11.15 -5.73
C ALA A 702 26.75 10.13 -6.32
N SER A 703 26.43 9.62 -7.52
CA SER A 703 27.03 8.45 -8.22
C SER A 703 26.64 7.05 -7.75
N PHE A 704 25.83 6.91 -6.70
CA PHE A 704 25.26 5.62 -6.27
C PHE A 704 23.79 5.53 -6.66
N ASN A 705 23.26 4.30 -6.69
CA ASN A 705 21.83 4.04 -6.87
C ASN A 705 21.23 3.44 -5.59
N CYS A 706 20.03 3.87 -5.22
CA CYS A 706 19.30 3.36 -4.06
C CYS A 706 17.84 3.05 -4.46
N PRO A 707 17.52 1.86 -5.00
CA PRO A 707 16.15 1.39 -5.19
C PRO A 707 15.38 1.27 -3.86
N TRP A 708 14.07 1.01 -3.92
CA TRP A 708 13.26 0.86 -2.71
C TRP A 708 13.80 -0.26 -1.81
N GLY A 709 13.85 0.01 -0.51
CA GLY A 709 14.32 -0.97 0.48
C GLY A 709 15.85 -1.11 0.55
N SER A 710 16.63 -0.15 0.05
CA SER A 710 18.10 -0.23 0.05
C SER A 710 18.71 -0.18 1.45
N LYS A 711 19.59 -1.14 1.76
CA LYS A 711 20.40 -1.17 3.00
C LYS A 711 21.61 -0.26 2.94
N GLU A 712 22.27 -0.25 1.79
CA GLU A 712 23.51 0.49 1.53
C GLU A 712 23.42 1.08 0.11
N PRO A 713 24.16 2.15 -0.20
CA PRO A 713 24.24 2.68 -1.57
C PRO A 713 24.83 1.66 -2.55
N ILE A 714 24.17 1.46 -3.70
CA ILE A 714 24.60 0.51 -4.72
C ILE A 714 25.62 1.18 -5.64
N ASP A 715 26.84 0.64 -5.66
CA ASP A 715 27.92 1.03 -6.56
C ASP A 715 27.61 0.63 -8.00
N GLY A 716 27.41 1.62 -8.88
CA GLY A 716 27.16 1.43 -10.31
C GLY A 716 25.72 1.70 -10.76
N PHE A 717 25.60 2.29 -11.95
CA PHE A 717 24.35 2.28 -12.70
C PHE A 717 24.08 0.86 -13.22
N PHE A 718 22.87 0.36 -13.07
CA PHE A 718 22.41 -0.79 -13.86
C PHE A 718 22.52 -0.40 -15.34
N SER A 719 23.41 -1.04 -16.10
CA SER A 719 23.63 -0.69 -17.50
C SER A 719 22.39 -1.01 -18.32
N SER A 720 21.77 0.03 -18.89
CA SER A 720 20.65 -0.06 -19.84
C SER A 720 21.07 -0.57 -21.22
N ASP A 721 22.23 -1.22 -21.32
CA ASP A 721 22.70 -1.88 -22.52
C ASP A 721 21.94 -3.20 -22.67
N LEU A 722 21.22 -3.33 -23.78
CA LEU A 722 20.56 -4.57 -24.18
C LEU A 722 21.62 -5.66 -24.43
N GLU A 723 21.92 -6.45 -23.39
CA GLU A 723 22.72 -7.65 -23.50
C GLU A 723 22.01 -8.69 -24.39
N SER A 724 22.22 -8.57 -25.70
CA SER A 724 21.94 -9.64 -26.66
C SER A 724 23.24 -10.27 -27.12
N ILE A 725 23.45 -11.52 -26.71
CA ILE A 725 24.53 -12.37 -27.23
C ILE A 725 23.91 -13.19 -28.35
N GLN A 726 24.43 -13.06 -29.57
CA GLN A 726 23.98 -13.86 -30.71
C GLN A 726 25.15 -14.65 -31.31
N PRO A 727 24.93 -15.91 -31.73
CA PRO A 727 25.94 -16.77 -32.33
C PRO A 727 26.64 -16.11 -33.51
N LYS A 728 27.97 -16.04 -33.44
CA LYS A 728 28.79 -15.28 -34.41
C LYS A 728 28.68 -15.85 -35.82
N MET A 729 28.93 -15.00 -36.82
CA MET A 729 29.17 -15.46 -38.19
C MET A 729 30.52 -16.18 -38.26
N TYR A 730 30.60 -17.28 -39.01
CA TYR A 730 31.88 -17.96 -39.21
C TYR A 730 32.87 -17.08 -40.00
N VAL A 731 33.94 -16.66 -39.33
CA VAL A 731 35.08 -15.97 -39.94
C VAL A 731 36.17 -17.01 -40.21
N SER A 732 36.58 -17.15 -41.47
CA SER A 732 37.72 -18.02 -41.81
C SER A 732 39.03 -17.47 -41.22
N PRO A 733 39.97 -18.32 -40.76
CA PRO A 733 41.22 -17.87 -40.18
C PRO A 733 42.08 -17.16 -41.24
N SER A 734 42.11 -15.82 -41.18
CA SER A 734 42.61 -14.94 -42.25
C SER A 734 44.13 -14.83 -42.30
N SER A 735 44.82 -15.97 -42.39
CA SER A 735 46.27 -16.13 -42.26
C SER A 735 47.09 -15.67 -43.49
N ARG A 736 46.62 -14.69 -44.28
CA ARG A 736 47.37 -14.11 -45.41
C ARG A 736 48.78 -13.66 -45.01
N LYS A 737 48.93 -13.05 -43.82
CA LYS A 737 50.24 -12.64 -43.28
C LYS A 737 51.19 -13.84 -43.12
N ASN A 738 50.71 -14.97 -42.59
CA ASN A 738 51.55 -16.14 -42.35
C ASN A 738 51.95 -16.82 -43.67
N ILE A 739 51.04 -16.90 -44.64
CA ILE A 739 51.33 -17.43 -46.00
C ILE A 739 52.42 -16.58 -46.67
N ILE A 740 52.34 -15.25 -46.55
CA ILE A 740 53.38 -14.32 -47.07
C ILE A 740 54.72 -14.53 -46.33
N ILE A 741 54.72 -14.68 -45.00
CA ILE A 741 55.95 -14.90 -44.22
C ILE A 741 56.64 -16.22 -44.60
N TYR A 742 55.90 -17.32 -44.73
CA TYR A 742 56.47 -18.62 -45.09
C TYR A 742 56.95 -18.67 -46.56
N THR A 743 56.25 -18.03 -47.49
CA THR A 743 56.69 -17.95 -48.90
C THR A 743 57.93 -17.06 -49.05
N VAL A 744 58.03 -15.93 -48.35
CA VAL A 744 59.26 -15.10 -48.35
C VAL A 744 60.44 -15.83 -47.71
N SER A 745 60.26 -16.49 -46.56
CA SER A 745 61.33 -17.19 -45.84
C SER A 745 61.91 -18.38 -46.64
N THR A 746 61.04 -19.12 -47.34
CA THR A 746 61.48 -20.23 -48.22
C THR A 746 62.25 -19.73 -49.43
N VAL A 747 61.75 -18.68 -50.12
CA VAL A 747 62.47 -18.06 -51.25
C VAL A 747 63.85 -17.54 -50.84
N MET A 748 63.96 -16.82 -49.73
CA MET A 748 65.26 -16.30 -49.24
C MET A 748 66.26 -17.42 -48.94
N SER A 749 65.81 -18.53 -48.35
CA SER A 749 66.65 -19.70 -48.06
C SER A 749 67.19 -20.34 -49.35
N PHE A 750 66.35 -20.49 -50.38
CA PHE A 750 66.78 -21.02 -51.67
C PHE A 750 67.68 -20.05 -52.45
N VAL A 751 67.51 -18.73 -52.35
CA VAL A 751 68.43 -17.75 -52.93
C VAL A 751 69.83 -17.86 -52.30
N ALA A 752 69.93 -18.03 -50.98
CA ALA A 752 71.22 -18.26 -50.31
C ALA A 752 71.90 -19.56 -50.80
N ILE A 753 71.15 -20.66 -50.91
CA ILE A 753 71.63 -21.95 -51.46
C ILE A 753 72.10 -21.77 -52.91
N PHE A 754 71.36 -21.05 -53.74
CA PHE A 754 71.68 -20.78 -55.14
C PHE A 754 72.97 -19.96 -55.31
N ILE A 755 73.18 -18.94 -54.47
CA ILE A 755 74.43 -18.16 -54.41
C ILE A 755 75.61 -19.07 -54.03
N CYS A 756 75.47 -19.94 -53.03
CA CYS A 756 76.49 -20.91 -52.68
C CYS A 756 76.82 -21.88 -53.85
N ILE A 757 75.81 -22.41 -54.53
CA ILE A 757 75.99 -23.32 -55.68
C ILE A 757 76.73 -22.64 -56.83
N ILE A 758 76.50 -21.36 -57.09
CA ILE A 758 77.21 -20.58 -58.13
C ILE A 758 78.67 -20.28 -57.73
N SER A 759 78.93 -20.00 -56.45
CA SER A 759 80.25 -19.59 -55.95
C SER A 759 81.31 -20.70 -55.91
N PHE A 760 80.91 -21.98 -55.81
CA PHE A 760 81.85 -23.10 -55.76
C PHE A 760 82.01 -23.81 -57.11
N GLU A 761 83.19 -23.75 -57.72
CA GLU A 761 83.48 -24.38 -59.02
C GLU A 761 83.20 -25.89 -59.08
N LYS A 762 83.38 -26.61 -57.96
CA LYS A 762 83.06 -28.05 -57.87
C LYS A 762 81.55 -28.31 -58.04
N LEU A 763 80.69 -27.50 -57.41
CA LEU A 763 79.24 -27.58 -57.53
C LEU A 763 78.74 -27.15 -58.92
N ARG A 764 79.41 -26.18 -59.55
CA ARG A 764 79.06 -25.72 -60.90
C ARG A 764 79.14 -26.82 -61.98
N LYS A 765 79.95 -27.86 -61.78
CA LYS A 765 80.01 -29.04 -62.66
C LYS A 765 78.82 -29.98 -62.48
N ILE A 766 78.26 -30.05 -61.27
CA ILE A 766 77.11 -30.90 -60.93
C ILE A 766 75.82 -30.37 -61.60
N LEU A 767 75.68 -29.04 -61.72
CA LEU A 767 74.53 -28.40 -62.39
C LEU A 767 74.29 -28.93 -63.82
N ILE A 768 75.35 -29.29 -64.55
CA ILE A 768 75.22 -29.82 -65.93
C ILE A 768 74.40 -31.13 -65.94
N PHE A 769 74.43 -31.93 -64.87
CA PHE A 769 73.64 -33.16 -64.80
C PHE A 769 72.13 -32.89 -64.62
N PHE A 770 71.80 -31.87 -63.82
CA PHE A 770 70.42 -31.49 -63.46
C PHE A 770 69.64 -30.74 -64.55
N ASP A 771 70.26 -30.49 -65.69
CA ASP A 771 69.61 -29.85 -66.83
C ASP A 771 68.44 -30.71 -67.38
N ILE A 772 67.21 -30.25 -67.19
CA ILE A 772 65.98 -30.86 -67.72
C ILE A 772 65.55 -30.26 -69.07
N TYR A 773 66.11 -29.13 -69.47
CA TYR A 773 65.65 -28.33 -70.62
C TYR A 773 66.40 -28.66 -71.92
N THR A 774 66.85 -29.90 -72.05
CA THR A 774 67.83 -30.33 -73.07
C THR A 774 67.38 -30.17 -74.53
N ASP A 775 66.06 -30.09 -74.75
CA ASP A 775 65.38 -29.86 -76.04
C ASP A 775 64.98 -28.39 -76.27
N LYS A 776 65.03 -27.53 -75.24
CA LYS A 776 64.55 -26.13 -75.28
C LYS A 776 65.65 -25.11 -75.61
N HIS A 777 66.91 -25.55 -75.68
CA HIS A 777 68.07 -24.69 -75.94
C HIS A 777 68.06 -24.01 -77.32
N ASN A 778 68.92 -23.02 -77.50
CA ASN A 778 69.14 -22.41 -78.80
C ASN A 778 70.07 -23.27 -79.67
N HIS A 779 69.56 -23.73 -80.80
CA HIS A 779 70.31 -24.42 -81.84
C HIS A 779 70.64 -23.45 -83.00
N GLU A 780 71.77 -23.66 -83.67
CA GLU A 780 72.11 -22.87 -84.88
C GLU A 780 71.34 -23.43 -86.09
N LEU A 781 70.73 -22.55 -86.89
CA LEU A 781 69.96 -22.97 -88.07
C LEU A 781 70.83 -23.76 -89.06
N LEU A 782 70.22 -24.78 -89.69
CA LEU A 782 70.83 -25.68 -90.67
C LEU A 782 71.93 -26.62 -90.13
N ALA A 783 72.06 -26.76 -88.81
CA ALA A 783 72.84 -27.82 -88.15
C ALA A 783 71.92 -28.93 -87.58
N PRO A 784 72.37 -30.20 -87.51
CA PRO A 784 71.61 -31.27 -86.86
C PRO A 784 71.44 -31.03 -85.35
N MET A 785 70.23 -31.26 -84.84
CA MET A 785 69.86 -31.01 -83.44
C MET A 785 70.54 -32.01 -82.50
N THR A 786 71.67 -31.62 -81.91
CA THR A 786 72.32 -32.37 -80.84
C THR A 786 71.78 -31.92 -79.48
N LEU A 787 71.05 -32.81 -78.79
CA LEU A 787 70.65 -32.60 -77.39
C LEU A 787 71.92 -32.48 -76.54
N LYS A 788 72.06 -31.37 -75.80
CA LYS A 788 73.29 -31.06 -75.07
C LYS A 788 73.03 -30.31 -73.78
N LYS A 789 73.17 -31.04 -72.66
CA LYS A 789 73.12 -30.45 -71.31
C LYS A 789 74.18 -29.36 -71.13
N ASN A 790 73.82 -28.25 -70.50
CA ASN A 790 74.74 -27.15 -70.23
C ASN A 790 74.49 -26.45 -68.87
N THR A 791 75.44 -25.59 -68.46
CA THR A 791 75.41 -24.94 -67.13
C THR A 791 74.28 -23.90 -66.97
N ILE A 792 73.73 -23.38 -68.07
CA ILE A 792 72.58 -22.46 -68.05
C ILE A 792 71.29 -23.27 -67.88
N GLY A 793 71.10 -24.34 -68.65
CA GLY A 793 69.96 -25.25 -68.50
C GLY A 793 69.86 -25.82 -67.09
N GLY A 794 70.99 -26.29 -66.53
CA GLY A 794 71.08 -26.70 -65.12
C GLY A 794 70.72 -25.62 -64.09
N ILE A 795 71.05 -24.35 -64.34
CA ILE A 795 70.67 -23.22 -63.47
C ILE A 795 69.15 -22.99 -63.50
N PHE A 796 68.54 -22.94 -64.68
CA PHE A 796 67.11 -22.72 -64.81
C PHE A 796 66.28 -23.93 -64.36
N SER A 797 66.85 -25.14 -64.44
CA SER A 797 66.25 -26.37 -63.90
C SER A 797 66.14 -26.34 -62.36
N VAL A 798 67.17 -25.85 -61.67
CA VAL A 798 67.11 -25.63 -60.21
C VAL A 798 66.12 -24.53 -59.85
N LEU A 799 66.09 -23.43 -60.61
CA LEU A 799 65.10 -22.35 -60.42
C LEU A 799 63.66 -22.85 -60.55
N PHE A 800 63.38 -23.68 -61.56
CA PHE A 800 62.07 -24.32 -61.74
C PHE A 800 61.65 -25.16 -60.54
N ILE A 801 62.53 -26.04 -60.04
CA ILE A 801 62.26 -26.89 -58.88
C ILE A 801 61.91 -26.06 -57.64
N VAL A 802 62.63 -24.95 -57.39
CA VAL A 802 62.34 -24.04 -56.27
C VAL A 802 60.97 -23.38 -56.41
N VAL A 803 60.65 -22.81 -57.58
CA VAL A 803 59.37 -22.13 -57.82
C VAL A 803 58.20 -23.11 -57.72
N ALA A 804 58.35 -24.33 -58.25
CA ALA A 804 57.35 -25.38 -58.15
C ALA A 804 57.09 -25.79 -56.69
N ILE A 805 58.13 -26.00 -55.87
CA ILE A 805 57.99 -26.35 -54.45
C ILE A 805 57.26 -25.26 -53.66
N VAL A 806 57.62 -23.98 -53.86
CA VAL A 806 56.97 -22.85 -53.17
C VAL A 806 55.49 -22.74 -53.58
N PHE A 807 55.18 -22.92 -54.86
CA PHE A 807 53.80 -22.90 -55.35
C PHE A 807 52.96 -24.06 -54.78
N ILE A 808 53.46 -25.30 -54.84
CA ILE A 808 52.79 -26.49 -54.28
C ILE A 808 52.52 -26.31 -52.79
N GLY A 809 53.52 -25.85 -52.02
CA GLY A 809 53.39 -25.60 -50.59
C GLY A 809 52.32 -24.54 -50.28
N SER A 810 52.32 -23.42 -51.00
CA SER A 810 51.34 -22.36 -50.81
C SER A 810 49.91 -22.82 -51.13
N ALA A 811 49.72 -23.62 -52.18
CA ALA A 811 48.41 -24.15 -52.58
C ALA A 811 47.83 -25.13 -51.55
N ILE A 812 48.68 -26.00 -50.98
CA ILE A 812 48.27 -26.95 -49.92
C ILE A 812 47.88 -26.20 -48.64
N ILE A 813 48.64 -25.17 -48.25
CA ILE A 813 48.33 -24.36 -47.06
C ILE A 813 47.01 -23.60 -47.22
N ASP A 814 46.76 -22.97 -48.38
CA ASP A 814 45.49 -22.27 -48.60
C ASP A 814 44.30 -23.25 -48.60
N PHE A 815 44.43 -24.41 -49.25
CA PHE A 815 43.41 -25.46 -49.21
C PHE A 815 43.10 -25.99 -47.80
N GLN A 816 44.08 -26.01 -46.89
CA GLN A 816 43.83 -26.35 -45.48
C GLN A 816 43.15 -25.21 -44.70
N MET A 817 43.45 -23.95 -45.01
CA MET A 817 43.05 -22.79 -44.20
C MET A 817 41.79 -22.05 -44.67
N SER A 818 41.41 -22.12 -45.96
CA SER A 818 40.33 -21.30 -46.54
C SER A 818 39.14 -22.09 -47.14
N SER A 819 39.15 -23.42 -47.05
CA SER A 819 38.24 -24.33 -47.78
C SER A 819 36.82 -24.51 -47.22
N ILE A 820 36.44 -23.82 -46.13
CA ILE A 820 35.08 -23.88 -45.55
C ILE A 820 34.19 -22.77 -46.11
N GLN A 821 32.93 -23.10 -46.43
CA GLN A 821 31.85 -22.18 -46.73
C GLN A 821 30.68 -22.42 -45.77
N GLU A 822 30.19 -21.35 -45.13
CA GLU A 822 28.98 -21.35 -44.32
C GLU A 822 27.85 -20.67 -45.11
N SER A 823 26.67 -21.30 -45.16
CA SER A 823 25.42 -20.70 -45.65
C SER A 823 24.40 -20.68 -44.51
N LYS A 824 23.62 -19.59 -44.42
CA LYS A 824 22.51 -19.45 -43.48
C LYS A 824 21.24 -19.09 -44.26
N SER A 825 20.15 -19.80 -43.97
CA SER A 825 18.85 -19.65 -44.62
C SER A 825 17.73 -19.66 -43.59
N ILE A 826 16.65 -18.93 -43.85
CA ILE A 826 15.39 -19.01 -43.09
C ILE A 826 14.45 -19.94 -43.86
N ILE A 827 13.87 -20.93 -43.19
CA ILE A 827 13.03 -21.99 -43.81
C ILE A 827 11.76 -22.18 -42.97
N PRO A 828 10.56 -22.30 -43.57
CA PRO A 828 9.32 -22.63 -42.84
C PRO A 828 9.44 -23.91 -42.01
N LEU A 829 8.89 -23.91 -40.79
CA LEU A 829 9.05 -24.99 -39.81
C LEU A 829 8.57 -26.35 -40.33
N THR A 830 7.49 -26.35 -41.12
CA THR A 830 6.88 -27.54 -41.74
C THR A 830 7.78 -28.30 -42.72
N LEU A 831 8.89 -27.71 -43.18
CA LEU A 831 9.89 -28.43 -43.96
C LEU A 831 10.84 -29.24 -43.06
N PHE A 832 11.14 -28.75 -41.85
CA PHE A 832 11.99 -29.47 -40.89
C PHE A 832 11.29 -30.66 -40.23
N GLU A 833 9.96 -30.62 -40.05
CA GLU A 833 9.16 -31.69 -39.43
C GLU A 833 9.36 -33.08 -40.08
N ASN A 834 9.74 -33.11 -41.37
CA ASN A 834 10.04 -34.34 -42.11
C ASN A 834 11.41 -34.96 -41.78
N GLU A 835 12.36 -34.14 -41.29
CA GLU A 835 13.73 -34.57 -40.95
C GLU A 835 13.98 -34.64 -39.43
N ILE A 836 13.35 -33.76 -38.65
CA ILE A 836 13.51 -33.62 -37.20
C ILE A 836 12.13 -33.42 -36.56
N LYS A 837 11.75 -34.32 -35.64
CA LYS A 837 10.44 -34.29 -34.97
C LYS A 837 10.30 -33.20 -33.91
N ASN A 838 11.36 -32.99 -33.12
CA ASN A 838 11.39 -31.98 -32.05
C ASN A 838 12.77 -31.30 -32.09
N PHE A 839 12.81 -29.97 -32.05
CA PHE A 839 14.05 -29.23 -31.81
C PHE A 839 14.40 -29.30 -30.33
N THR A 840 15.37 -30.14 -29.97
CA THR A 840 15.86 -30.24 -28.59
C THR A 840 16.91 -29.17 -28.32
N ASN A 841 16.74 -28.47 -27.19
CA ASN A 841 17.68 -27.52 -26.63
C ASN A 841 18.48 -28.25 -25.52
N PRO A 842 19.77 -28.59 -25.73
CA PRO A 842 20.55 -29.30 -24.71
C PRO A 842 20.71 -28.49 -23.41
N GLU A 843 20.78 -27.15 -23.48
CA GLU A 843 20.81 -26.26 -22.31
C GLU A 843 19.98 -24.98 -22.53
N LEU A 844 18.90 -24.84 -21.74
CA LEU A 844 18.13 -23.61 -21.57
C LEU A 844 18.25 -23.11 -20.12
N ASN A 845 18.52 -21.83 -19.94
CA ASN A 845 18.56 -21.14 -18.65
C ASN A 845 17.72 -19.85 -18.71
N VAL A 846 16.77 -19.70 -17.79
CA VAL A 846 15.97 -18.48 -17.57
C VAL A 846 16.35 -17.91 -16.21
N SER A 847 17.09 -16.80 -16.18
CA SER A 847 17.34 -16.03 -14.95
C SER A 847 16.32 -14.89 -14.85
N ILE A 848 15.79 -14.68 -13.64
CA ILE A 848 14.91 -13.58 -13.26
C ILE A 848 15.55 -12.89 -12.05
N GLN A 849 16.01 -11.67 -12.23
CA GLN A 849 16.61 -10.85 -11.17
C GLN A 849 15.60 -9.79 -10.74
N ILE A 850 15.29 -9.75 -9.44
CA ILE A 850 14.32 -8.84 -8.85
C ILE A 850 15.05 -7.98 -7.82
N ILE A 851 15.02 -6.66 -8.01
CA ILE A 851 15.78 -5.70 -7.20
C ILE A 851 14.82 -4.87 -6.34
N GLY A 852 15.20 -4.62 -5.09
CA GLY A 852 14.39 -3.95 -4.09
C GLY A 852 13.16 -4.78 -3.74
N ILE A 853 13.38 -5.96 -3.14
CA ILE A 853 12.36 -6.91 -2.69
C ILE A 853 12.43 -7.10 -1.17
N SER A 854 11.29 -7.33 -0.54
CA SER A 854 11.10 -7.56 0.91
C SER A 854 11.52 -8.95 1.42
N LEU A 855 11.84 -9.89 0.54
CA LEU A 855 11.87 -11.34 0.84
C LEU A 855 13.25 -11.97 0.59
N SER A 856 13.55 -13.04 1.33
CA SER A 856 14.65 -13.97 1.02
C SER A 856 14.15 -15.16 0.17
N CYS A 857 15.08 -15.87 -0.45
CA CYS A 857 14.83 -17.12 -1.19
C CYS A 857 14.35 -18.32 -0.33
N GLU A 858 13.99 -18.12 0.93
CA GLU A 858 13.56 -19.18 1.87
C GLU A 858 12.03 -19.34 1.93
N LEU A 859 11.29 -18.50 1.20
CA LEU A 859 9.82 -18.39 1.24
C LEU A 859 9.14 -18.87 -0.05
N PHE A 860 7.82 -19.08 0.01
CA PHE A 860 7.10 -19.87 -1.00
C PHE A 860 6.73 -19.07 -2.25
N PHE A 861 7.09 -19.61 -3.41
CA PHE A 861 6.69 -19.13 -4.73
C PHE A 861 6.12 -20.28 -5.57
N GLN A 862 5.08 -20.00 -6.34
CA GLN A 862 4.50 -20.96 -7.29
C GLN A 862 5.11 -20.72 -8.68
N VAL A 863 5.61 -21.80 -9.31
CA VAL A 863 6.18 -21.77 -10.67
C VAL A 863 5.39 -22.70 -11.58
N GLU A 864 4.69 -22.14 -12.56
CA GLU A 864 3.99 -22.90 -13.59
C GLU A 864 4.77 -22.84 -14.90
N THR A 865 5.12 -24.01 -15.46
CA THR A 865 5.95 -24.11 -16.67
C THR A 865 5.36 -25.07 -17.70
N ILE A 866 4.91 -24.52 -18.83
CA ILE A 866 4.44 -25.28 -19.99
C ILE A 866 5.62 -25.48 -20.97
N ILE A 867 6.72 -26.06 -20.47
CA ILE A 867 7.94 -26.35 -21.25
C ILE A 867 8.26 -27.84 -21.09
N ASN A 868 8.33 -28.59 -22.18
CA ASN A 868 8.52 -30.04 -22.13
C ASN A 868 10.01 -30.42 -22.20
N GLY A 869 10.42 -31.39 -21.38
CA GLY A 869 11.82 -31.82 -21.29
C GLY A 869 12.08 -32.80 -20.14
N THR A 870 13.23 -33.48 -20.19
CA THR A 870 13.50 -34.67 -19.35
C THR A 870 14.04 -34.34 -17.96
N LYS A 871 14.73 -33.20 -17.80
CA LYS A 871 15.31 -32.73 -16.53
C LYS A 871 15.10 -31.22 -16.41
N ARG A 872 14.28 -30.83 -15.43
CA ARG A 872 14.09 -29.44 -15.01
C ARG A 872 14.73 -29.24 -13.63
N LYS A 873 15.34 -28.08 -13.39
CA LYS A 873 15.80 -27.63 -12.08
C LYS A 873 15.47 -26.16 -11.92
N HIS A 874 15.21 -25.73 -10.69
CA HIS A 874 15.17 -24.31 -10.33
C HIS A 874 16.02 -24.10 -9.07
N TYR A 875 16.57 -22.90 -8.92
CA TYR A 875 17.09 -22.41 -7.65
C TYR A 875 16.76 -20.93 -7.49
N CYS A 876 16.79 -20.46 -6.25
CA CYS A 876 16.75 -19.05 -5.91
C CYS A 876 18.04 -18.72 -5.12
N LYS A 877 18.67 -17.59 -5.43
CA LYS A 877 19.85 -17.09 -4.72
C LYS A 877 19.61 -15.64 -4.29
N ASN A 878 19.84 -15.34 -3.01
CA ASN A 878 19.90 -13.96 -2.52
C ASN A 878 21.10 -13.24 -3.17
N LEU A 879 20.88 -12.02 -3.68
CA LEU A 879 21.94 -11.16 -4.18
C LEU A 879 22.56 -10.42 -2.99
N SER A 880 23.77 -10.85 -2.60
CA SER A 880 24.57 -10.22 -1.56
C SER A 880 26.03 -10.09 -2.01
N GLY A 881 26.49 -8.86 -2.15
CA GLY A 881 27.85 -8.53 -2.59
C GLY A 881 27.95 -7.09 -3.13
N ASN A 882 29.16 -6.53 -3.05
CA ASN A 882 29.51 -5.16 -3.44
C ASN A 882 28.84 -4.75 -4.78
N GLY A 883 27.99 -3.73 -4.77
CA GLY A 883 27.31 -3.26 -5.99
C GLY A 883 26.03 -4.02 -6.38
N THR A 884 25.49 -4.90 -5.52
CA THR A 884 24.10 -5.40 -5.65
C THR A 884 23.36 -5.27 -4.33
N GLY A 885 22.34 -4.40 -4.29
CA GLY A 885 21.45 -4.23 -3.14
C GLY A 885 20.41 -5.35 -3.00
N ASN A 886 19.57 -5.27 -1.95
CA ASN A 886 18.54 -6.26 -1.62
C ASN A 886 17.78 -6.76 -2.86
N GLY A 887 18.00 -8.01 -3.23
CA GLY A 887 17.43 -8.61 -4.42
C GLY A 887 17.57 -10.13 -4.43
N ILE A 888 16.82 -10.78 -5.31
CA ILE A 888 16.92 -12.23 -5.55
C ILE A 888 17.17 -12.50 -7.03
N GLU A 889 17.98 -13.52 -7.30
CA GLU A 889 18.09 -14.14 -8.61
C GLU A 889 17.46 -15.53 -8.54
N PHE A 890 16.31 -15.67 -9.21
CA PHE A 890 15.72 -16.96 -9.50
C PHE A 890 16.30 -17.47 -10.82
N SER A 891 16.64 -18.75 -10.92
CA SER A 891 17.10 -19.36 -12.18
C SER A 891 16.48 -20.72 -12.44
N PHE A 892 15.92 -20.90 -13.63
CA PHE A 892 15.34 -22.15 -14.13
C PHE A 892 16.20 -22.75 -15.24
N TYR A 893 16.61 -23.99 -15.04
CA TYR A 893 17.45 -24.77 -15.96
C TYR A 893 16.66 -25.95 -16.53
N CYS A 894 16.76 -26.12 -17.85
CA CYS A 894 16.05 -27.15 -18.60
C CYS A 894 17.02 -27.81 -19.59
N ASN A 895 17.24 -29.12 -19.44
CA ASN A 895 18.07 -29.92 -20.34
C ASN A 895 17.21 -30.83 -21.22
N ASP A 896 17.62 -30.97 -22.49
CA ASP A 896 16.91 -31.70 -23.55
C ASP A 896 15.45 -31.22 -23.71
N CYS A 897 15.24 -29.91 -23.58
CA CYS A 897 13.91 -29.31 -23.57
C CYS A 897 13.50 -28.81 -24.96
N PHE A 898 12.22 -28.95 -25.29
CA PHE A 898 11.63 -28.44 -26.52
C PHE A 898 10.45 -27.52 -26.20
N ILE A 899 10.31 -26.49 -27.02
CA ILE A 899 9.19 -25.55 -27.00
C ILE A 899 8.20 -26.01 -28.08
N SER A 900 6.91 -25.70 -27.90
CA SER A 900 5.88 -26.03 -28.87
C SER A 900 4.79 -24.96 -28.86
N GLY A 901 4.74 -24.13 -29.91
CA GLY A 901 3.76 -23.03 -30.02
C GLY A 901 3.97 -21.92 -28.98
N GLU A 902 2.98 -21.68 -28.12
CA GLU A 902 3.07 -20.72 -27.01
C GLU A 902 3.37 -21.47 -25.70
N SER A 903 4.46 -21.11 -25.04
CA SER A 903 4.92 -21.71 -23.79
C SER A 903 5.04 -20.65 -22.70
N ILE A 904 4.40 -20.89 -21.55
CA ILE A 904 4.34 -19.94 -20.45
C ILE A 904 5.26 -20.39 -19.31
N PHE A 905 5.98 -19.42 -18.75
CA PHE A 905 6.62 -19.49 -17.44
C PHE A 905 5.99 -18.42 -16.54
N PHE A 906 5.28 -18.83 -15.50
CA PHE A 906 4.62 -17.91 -14.55
C PHE A 906 5.24 -18.08 -13.16
N LEU A 907 5.66 -16.98 -12.55
CA LEU A 907 6.21 -16.89 -11.20
C LEU A 907 5.30 -16.02 -10.34
N GLN A 908 4.73 -16.62 -9.30
CA GLN A 908 3.82 -15.97 -8.36
C GLN A 908 4.39 -16.06 -6.94
N PHE A 909 4.53 -14.90 -6.29
CA PHE A 909 4.93 -14.80 -4.88
C PHE A 909 3.69 -14.94 -3.99
N LEU A 910 3.76 -15.82 -2.99
CA LEU A 910 2.65 -16.06 -2.05
C LEU A 910 2.73 -15.17 -0.80
N ASP A 911 3.89 -14.56 -0.56
CA ASP A 911 4.20 -13.71 0.60
C ASP A 911 4.26 -12.22 0.25
N ALA A 912 4.24 -11.37 1.28
CA ALA A 912 4.28 -9.91 1.25
C ALA A 912 5.43 -9.35 0.38
N SER A 913 5.15 -9.09 -0.90
CA SER A 913 6.14 -8.84 -1.95
C SER A 913 5.91 -7.53 -2.70
N TYR A 914 7.01 -6.91 -3.11
CA TYR A 914 7.09 -5.78 -4.05
C TYR A 914 8.42 -5.84 -4.83
N ALA A 915 8.57 -5.03 -5.89
CA ALA A 915 9.83 -4.86 -6.61
C ALA A 915 10.09 -3.41 -7.08
N SER A 916 11.36 -3.00 -7.09
CA SER A 916 11.82 -1.73 -7.70
C SER A 916 12.18 -1.87 -9.17
N ALA A 917 12.67 -3.04 -9.58
CA ALA A 917 13.00 -3.36 -10.97
C ALA A 917 12.97 -4.88 -11.17
N ILE A 918 12.59 -5.31 -12.37
CA ILE A 918 12.53 -6.72 -12.76
C ILE A 918 13.34 -6.89 -14.05
N TYR A 919 14.29 -7.81 -14.04
CA TYR A 919 15.09 -8.18 -15.20
C TYR A 919 14.88 -9.65 -15.52
N VAL A 920 14.69 -9.98 -16.79
CA VAL A 920 14.59 -11.37 -17.28
C VAL A 920 15.68 -11.60 -18.31
N LYS A 921 16.57 -12.56 -18.06
CA LYS A 921 17.65 -12.95 -18.97
C LYS A 921 17.49 -14.41 -19.36
N ILE A 922 17.08 -14.64 -20.61
CA ILE A 922 16.95 -15.99 -21.16
C ILE A 922 18.20 -16.31 -21.98
N THR A 923 18.75 -17.51 -21.79
CA THR A 923 19.93 -18.01 -22.50
C THR A 923 19.64 -19.43 -23.00
N SER A 924 19.86 -19.65 -24.30
CA SER A 924 19.68 -20.91 -25.00
C SER A 924 21.00 -21.32 -25.65
N SER A 925 21.30 -22.61 -25.66
CA SER A 925 22.28 -23.15 -26.61
C SER A 925 21.80 -22.90 -28.06
N SER A 926 22.74 -22.58 -28.95
CA SER A 926 22.49 -22.51 -30.39
C SER A 926 22.73 -23.86 -31.04
N SER A 927 22.18 -24.07 -32.24
CA SER A 927 22.62 -25.17 -33.11
C SER A 927 24.09 -25.04 -33.53
N ILE A 928 24.67 -23.83 -33.51
CA ILE A 928 26.10 -23.62 -33.79
C ILE A 928 26.95 -24.13 -32.61
N PRO A 929 27.90 -25.07 -32.84
CA PRO A 929 28.72 -25.64 -31.76
C PRO A 929 29.44 -24.58 -30.91
N ASN A 930 29.31 -24.72 -29.58
CA ASN A 930 29.93 -23.86 -28.56
C ASN A 930 29.50 -22.38 -28.57
N GLU A 931 28.42 -22.01 -29.26
CA GLU A 931 27.83 -20.66 -29.23
C GLU A 931 26.45 -20.68 -28.57
N VAL A 932 26.06 -19.57 -27.94
CA VAL A 932 24.77 -19.39 -27.25
C VAL A 932 24.02 -18.19 -27.82
N SER A 933 22.69 -18.24 -27.75
CA SER A 933 21.82 -17.07 -27.90
C SER A 933 21.35 -16.64 -26.51
N SER A 934 21.50 -15.37 -26.16
CA SER A 934 21.09 -14.81 -24.87
C SER A 934 20.45 -13.45 -25.09
N LEU A 935 19.40 -13.14 -24.32
CA LEU A 935 18.74 -11.83 -24.35
C LEU A 935 18.28 -11.43 -22.94
N LYS A 936 18.71 -10.25 -22.50
CA LYS A 936 18.21 -9.56 -21.30
C LYS A 936 17.08 -8.60 -21.69
N SER A 937 15.99 -8.61 -20.92
CA SER A 937 14.89 -7.64 -20.95
C SER A 937 14.69 -7.06 -19.55
N GLU A 938 14.22 -5.82 -19.44
CA GLU A 938 14.13 -5.08 -18.18
C GLU A 938 12.83 -4.27 -18.07
N LEU A 939 12.40 -4.03 -16.83
CA LEU A 939 11.13 -3.37 -16.52
C LEU A 939 11.23 -2.57 -15.21
N TYR A 940 10.82 -1.30 -15.26
CA TYR A 940 10.84 -0.35 -14.14
C TYR A 940 9.43 0.23 -13.91
N PRO A 941 9.00 0.49 -12.65
CA PRO A 941 7.71 1.11 -12.34
C PRO A 941 7.69 2.58 -12.79
N ASP A 942 6.55 3.25 -12.65
CA ASP A 942 6.50 4.71 -12.84
C ASP A 942 7.14 5.47 -11.68
N LYS A 943 7.46 6.76 -11.88
CA LYS A 943 8.18 7.56 -10.88
C LYS A 943 7.40 7.60 -9.56
N GLY A 944 8.08 7.30 -8.45
CA GLY A 944 7.48 7.25 -7.11
C GLY A 944 6.64 6.00 -6.82
N HIS A 945 6.50 5.09 -7.79
CA HIS A 945 5.80 3.83 -7.64
C HIS A 945 6.78 2.65 -7.48
N MET A 946 6.21 1.49 -7.15
CA MET A 946 6.87 0.21 -6.98
C MET A 946 5.91 -0.89 -7.47
N PHE A 947 6.43 -1.96 -8.07
CA PHE A 947 5.59 -3.08 -8.53
C PHE A 947 5.02 -3.82 -7.33
N MET A 948 3.70 -3.87 -7.23
CA MET A 948 2.98 -4.52 -6.13
C MET A 948 1.53 -4.85 -6.56
N GLY A 949 0.99 -5.96 -6.07
CA GLY A 949 -0.40 -6.37 -6.29
C GLY A 949 -0.58 -7.50 -7.31
N SER A 950 -1.81 -7.69 -7.77
CA SER A 950 -2.20 -8.89 -8.52
C SER A 950 -1.95 -8.83 -10.04
N GLY A 951 -1.81 -7.65 -10.64
CA GLY A 951 -1.56 -7.48 -12.08
C GLY A 951 -0.17 -7.97 -12.48
N LYS A 952 -0.11 -8.84 -13.49
CA LYS A 952 1.11 -9.52 -13.93
C LYS A 952 2.04 -8.55 -14.69
N SER A 953 3.33 -8.55 -14.34
CA SER A 953 4.36 -7.94 -15.18
C SER A 953 4.74 -8.92 -16.28
N GLU A 954 4.51 -8.56 -17.54
CA GLU A 954 4.58 -9.50 -18.67
C GLU A 954 5.82 -9.25 -19.53
N PHE A 955 6.58 -10.31 -19.80
CA PHE A 955 7.75 -10.32 -20.68
C PHE A 955 7.53 -11.27 -21.85
N PHE A 956 8.02 -10.89 -23.03
CA PHE A 956 7.83 -11.65 -24.27
C PHE A 956 9.19 -12.00 -24.87
N PHE A 957 9.33 -13.22 -25.35
CA PHE A 957 10.53 -13.70 -26.05
C PHE A 957 10.12 -14.61 -27.20
N THR A 958 10.71 -14.41 -28.37
CA THR A 958 10.47 -15.26 -29.54
C THR A 958 11.66 -16.19 -29.74
N PHE A 959 11.38 -17.48 -29.80
CA PHE A 959 12.33 -18.55 -30.01
C PHE A 959 12.24 -19.01 -31.47
N THR A 960 13.29 -18.72 -32.24
CA THR A 960 13.45 -19.19 -33.61
C THR A 960 14.19 -20.53 -33.58
N PRO A 961 13.56 -21.66 -33.97
CA PRO A 961 14.23 -22.96 -34.05
C PRO A 961 15.44 -22.89 -34.98
N SER A 962 16.48 -23.70 -34.74
CA SER A 962 17.66 -23.70 -35.60
C SER A 962 18.29 -25.08 -35.74
N LEU A 963 18.78 -25.36 -36.95
CA LEU A 963 19.43 -26.59 -37.36
C LEU A 963 20.79 -26.29 -37.97
N PHE A 964 21.83 -26.94 -37.46
CA PHE A 964 23.18 -26.91 -37.97
C PHE A 964 23.58 -28.26 -38.59
N VAL A 965 24.14 -28.22 -39.79
CA VAL A 965 24.62 -29.40 -40.54
C VAL A 965 26.02 -29.15 -41.07
N SER A 966 26.92 -30.14 -40.96
CA SER A 966 28.27 -30.05 -41.52
C SER A 966 28.73 -31.32 -42.22
N GLU A 967 29.39 -31.15 -43.37
CA GLU A 967 30.09 -32.22 -44.09
C GLU A 967 31.42 -32.64 -43.43
N LEU A 968 31.86 -31.91 -42.41
CA LEU A 968 33.19 -32.03 -41.81
C LEU A 968 33.11 -32.68 -40.43
N SER A 969 33.73 -33.84 -40.28
CA SER A 969 33.78 -34.63 -39.02
C SER A 969 34.41 -33.94 -37.80
N TYR A 970 34.91 -32.71 -37.96
CA TYR A 970 35.36 -31.86 -36.86
C TYR A 970 34.19 -31.23 -36.08
N TRP A 971 33.03 -31.01 -36.72
CA TRP A 971 31.84 -30.46 -36.07
C TRP A 971 30.79 -31.56 -35.87
N PRO A 972 30.09 -31.62 -34.72
CA PRO A 972 28.93 -32.51 -34.57
C PRO A 972 27.81 -32.06 -35.53
N SER A 973 27.10 -33.04 -36.09
CA SER A 973 26.04 -32.81 -37.09
C SER A 973 25.10 -34.04 -37.14
N PRO A 974 23.77 -33.87 -37.19
CA PRO A 974 23.04 -32.61 -37.04
C PRO A 974 23.08 -32.09 -35.59
N LEU A 975 22.87 -30.78 -35.41
CA LEU A 975 22.64 -30.16 -34.10
C LEU A 975 21.42 -29.24 -34.14
N THR A 976 20.63 -29.25 -33.08
CA THR A 976 19.48 -28.38 -32.86
C THR A 976 19.73 -27.41 -31.72
N GLY A 977 19.05 -26.28 -31.74
CA GLY A 977 19.03 -25.27 -30.68
C GLY A 977 18.13 -24.11 -31.09
N TYR A 978 18.11 -23.02 -30.33
CA TYR A 978 17.23 -21.88 -30.61
C TYR A 978 18.00 -20.55 -30.64
N HIS A 979 17.50 -19.60 -31.44
CA HIS A 979 17.86 -18.19 -31.39
C HIS A 979 16.75 -17.40 -30.71
N ILE A 980 17.10 -16.51 -29.78
CA ILE A 980 16.17 -15.69 -29.01
C ILE A 980 16.14 -14.27 -29.58
N SER A 981 14.95 -13.78 -29.93
CA SER A 981 14.64 -12.36 -30.14
C SER A 981 13.59 -11.88 -29.12
N ASN A 982 13.31 -10.58 -29.13
CA ASN A 982 12.08 -10.06 -28.55
C ASN A 982 11.38 -9.18 -29.59
N ASP A 983 10.12 -9.51 -29.88
CA ASP A 983 9.30 -8.85 -30.88
C ASP A 983 8.23 -7.94 -30.23
N LYS A 984 8.09 -7.94 -28.89
CA LYS A 984 7.10 -7.15 -28.12
C LYS A 984 7.69 -6.63 -26.81
N LEU A 985 7.61 -5.32 -26.58
CA LEU A 985 8.08 -4.70 -25.33
C LEU A 985 7.33 -5.26 -24.10
N PRO A 986 8.01 -5.42 -22.94
CA PRO A 986 7.39 -5.92 -21.72
C PRO A 986 6.33 -4.94 -21.19
N ILE A 987 5.31 -5.47 -20.52
CA ILE A 987 4.16 -4.72 -19.99
C ILE A 987 4.28 -4.61 -18.47
N LYS A 988 4.07 -3.40 -17.94
CA LYS A 988 4.04 -3.12 -16.50
C LYS A 988 2.84 -3.82 -15.86
N GLY A 989 3.08 -4.58 -14.79
CA GLY A 989 2.02 -5.15 -13.95
C GLY A 989 1.40 -4.11 -13.02
N SER A 990 0.74 -4.57 -11.95
CA SER A 990 0.26 -3.67 -10.91
C SER A 990 1.41 -2.92 -10.25
N GLN A 991 1.19 -1.64 -9.99
CA GLN A 991 2.10 -0.74 -9.30
C GLN A 991 1.31 0.11 -8.30
N GLY A 992 1.96 0.50 -7.21
CA GLY A 992 1.36 1.34 -6.17
C GLY A 992 2.39 2.24 -5.51
N LEU A 993 1.91 3.12 -4.64
CA LEU A 993 2.72 3.97 -3.75
C LEU A 993 3.02 3.24 -2.44
N ILE A 994 3.94 3.78 -1.64
CA ILE A 994 4.23 3.30 -0.28
C ILE A 994 2.97 3.27 0.63
N THR A 995 2.00 4.17 0.38
CA THR A 995 0.71 4.20 1.07
C THR A 995 -0.21 3.03 0.71
N ASP A 996 -0.01 2.38 -0.43
CA ASP A 996 -0.83 1.26 -0.91
C ASP A 996 -0.32 -0.09 -0.42
N LEU A 997 0.92 -0.12 0.10
CA LEU A 997 1.61 -1.28 0.66
C LEU A 997 0.75 -2.11 1.64
N PRO A 998 -0.11 -1.55 2.51
CA PRO A 998 -0.93 -2.35 3.42
C PRO A 998 -2.04 -3.15 2.72
N VAL A 999 -2.42 -2.84 1.48
CA VAL A 999 -3.64 -3.38 0.83
C VAL A 999 -3.42 -3.89 -0.61
N ASN A 1000 -2.28 -3.59 -1.23
CA ASN A 1000 -1.91 -3.98 -2.59
C ASN A 1000 -0.62 -4.82 -2.67
N LEU A 1001 -0.43 -5.82 -1.81
CA LEU A 1001 0.74 -6.72 -1.90
C LEU A 1001 0.59 -7.85 -2.91
N GLY A 1002 1.75 -8.35 -3.32
CA GLY A 1002 1.91 -9.43 -4.29
C GLY A 1002 2.89 -9.03 -5.37
N LEU A 1003 3.54 -10.02 -5.97
CA LEU A 1003 4.32 -9.85 -7.18
C LEU A 1003 4.04 -11.02 -8.12
N ASN A 1004 3.63 -10.70 -9.34
CA ASN A 1004 3.29 -11.67 -10.37
C ASN A 1004 4.11 -11.37 -11.62
N ILE A 1005 4.92 -12.32 -12.07
CA ILE A 1005 5.77 -12.20 -13.26
C ILE A 1005 5.36 -13.28 -14.26
N LEU A 1006 5.01 -12.85 -15.47
CA LEU A 1006 4.63 -13.72 -16.58
C LEU A 1006 5.69 -13.59 -17.68
N ILE A 1007 6.27 -14.72 -18.10
CA ILE A 1007 7.19 -14.78 -19.24
C ILE A 1007 6.53 -15.68 -20.28
N THR A 1008 6.17 -15.10 -21.41
CA THR A 1008 5.59 -15.83 -22.54
C THR A 1008 6.63 -16.03 -23.63
N ILE A 1009 6.78 -17.28 -24.05
CA ILE A 1009 7.74 -17.73 -25.05
C ILE A 1009 6.96 -18.18 -26.29
N TYR A 1010 7.23 -17.55 -27.43
CA TYR A 1010 6.61 -17.88 -28.72
C TYR A 1010 7.58 -18.66 -29.61
N GLU A 1011 7.14 -19.78 -30.16
CA GLU A 1011 7.85 -20.48 -31.24
C GLU A 1011 7.62 -19.78 -32.59
N ASN A 1012 8.71 -19.49 -33.31
CA ASN A 1012 8.63 -18.88 -34.64
C ASN A 1012 8.20 -19.90 -35.71
N GLN A 1013 7.34 -19.49 -36.64
CA GLN A 1013 6.88 -20.30 -37.78
C GLN A 1013 7.99 -20.60 -38.81
N PHE A 1014 9.15 -19.98 -38.65
CA PHE A 1014 10.35 -20.21 -39.46
C PHE A 1014 11.52 -20.62 -38.57
N GLY A 1015 12.37 -21.51 -39.06
CA GLY A 1015 13.64 -21.89 -38.42
C GLY A 1015 14.87 -21.47 -39.24
N LEU A 1016 16.01 -21.35 -38.56
CA LEU A 1016 17.31 -21.00 -39.13
C LEU A 1016 18.10 -22.26 -39.49
N TYR A 1017 18.30 -22.50 -40.79
CA TYR A 1017 19.20 -23.54 -41.29
C TYR A 1017 20.61 -22.97 -41.48
N THR A 1018 21.62 -23.59 -40.87
CA THR A 1018 23.04 -23.25 -41.07
C THR A 1018 23.79 -24.48 -41.58
N GLN A 1019 24.40 -24.38 -42.76
CA GLN A 1019 25.16 -25.47 -43.37
C GLN A 1019 26.64 -25.08 -43.52
N ARG A 1020 27.56 -26.00 -43.18
CA ARG A 1020 28.99 -25.87 -43.45
C ARG A 1020 29.49 -26.93 -44.43
N ILE A 1021 29.79 -26.49 -45.64
CA ILE A 1021 30.23 -27.32 -46.78
C ILE A 1021 31.68 -27.00 -47.19
N ARG A 1022 32.31 -27.90 -47.94
CA ARG A 1022 33.69 -27.73 -48.43
C ARG A 1022 33.74 -27.11 -49.83
N LYS A 1023 34.37 -25.93 -49.97
CA LYS A 1023 34.48 -25.15 -51.22
C LYS A 1023 35.14 -25.88 -52.39
N GLN A 1024 36.08 -26.78 -52.12
CA GLN A 1024 36.88 -27.47 -53.12
C GLN A 1024 37.22 -28.90 -52.69
N SER A 1025 37.20 -29.84 -53.63
CA SER A 1025 37.67 -31.20 -53.42
C SER A 1025 39.18 -31.32 -53.64
N PHE A 1026 39.80 -32.33 -53.03
CA PHE A 1026 41.24 -32.61 -53.19
C PHE A 1026 41.63 -32.86 -54.66
N PHE A 1027 40.75 -33.46 -55.46
CA PHE A 1027 40.99 -33.71 -56.89
C PHE A 1027 41.11 -32.42 -57.71
N ILE A 1028 40.33 -31.38 -57.38
CA ILE A 1028 40.39 -30.06 -58.05
C ILE A 1028 41.69 -29.34 -57.69
N LEU A 1029 42.14 -29.44 -56.43
CA LEU A 1029 43.46 -28.92 -56.04
C LEU A 1029 44.58 -29.61 -56.83
N MET A 1030 44.58 -30.95 -56.89
CA MET A 1030 45.64 -31.72 -57.54
C MET A 1030 45.73 -31.44 -59.04
N SER A 1031 44.60 -31.35 -59.75
CA SER A 1031 44.62 -31.02 -61.19
C SER A 1031 45.12 -29.58 -61.45
N GLY A 1032 44.67 -28.61 -60.65
CA GLY A 1032 45.12 -27.22 -60.73
C GLY A 1032 46.62 -27.05 -60.44
N VAL A 1033 47.13 -27.76 -59.43
CA VAL A 1033 48.57 -27.77 -59.07
C VAL A 1033 49.41 -28.38 -60.20
N ILE A 1034 49.02 -29.55 -60.73
CA ILE A 1034 49.77 -30.22 -61.81
C ILE A 1034 49.82 -29.34 -63.06
N GLY A 1035 48.69 -28.76 -63.49
CA GLY A 1035 48.64 -27.87 -64.65
C GLY A 1035 49.51 -26.62 -64.49
N SER A 1036 49.49 -26.03 -63.30
CA SER A 1036 50.27 -24.83 -62.97
C SER A 1036 51.78 -25.09 -62.95
N VAL A 1037 52.22 -26.25 -62.43
CA VAL A 1037 53.65 -26.64 -62.44
C VAL A 1037 54.17 -26.81 -63.87
N PHE A 1038 53.41 -27.43 -64.78
CA PHE A 1038 53.82 -27.51 -66.19
C PHE A 1038 53.85 -26.13 -66.87
N GLY A 1039 52.88 -25.24 -66.60
CA GLY A 1039 52.91 -23.87 -67.11
C GLY A 1039 54.13 -23.06 -66.66
N ILE A 1040 54.53 -23.20 -65.39
CA ILE A 1040 55.76 -22.58 -64.85
C ILE A 1040 57.01 -23.15 -65.54
N MET A 1041 57.03 -24.46 -65.85
CA MET A 1041 58.14 -25.13 -66.53
C MET A 1041 58.44 -24.51 -67.90
N ASP A 1042 57.41 -24.27 -68.72
CA ASP A 1042 57.57 -23.69 -70.07
C ASP A 1042 57.89 -22.18 -70.04
N ILE A 1043 57.34 -21.42 -69.09
CA ILE A 1043 57.71 -20.00 -68.88
C ILE A 1043 59.21 -19.88 -68.55
N ILE A 1044 59.72 -20.75 -67.67
CA ILE A 1044 61.14 -20.76 -67.29
C ILE A 1044 62.02 -21.22 -68.47
N ALA A 1045 61.55 -22.17 -69.30
CA ALA A 1045 62.23 -22.56 -70.54
C ALA A 1045 62.36 -21.38 -71.53
N PHE A 1046 61.31 -20.58 -71.69
CA PHE A 1046 61.32 -19.40 -72.56
C PHE A 1046 62.33 -18.34 -72.08
N ILE A 1047 62.34 -18.05 -70.77
CA ILE A 1047 63.27 -17.09 -70.15
C ILE A 1047 64.73 -17.59 -70.28
N MET A 1048 64.97 -18.88 -70.02
CA MET A 1048 66.27 -19.52 -70.24
C MET A 1048 66.75 -19.34 -71.68
N LYS A 1049 65.88 -19.63 -72.66
CA LYS A 1049 66.20 -19.51 -74.09
C LYS A 1049 66.55 -18.08 -74.49
N PHE A 1050 65.83 -17.08 -73.98
CA PHE A 1050 66.15 -15.67 -74.23
C PHE A 1050 67.53 -15.28 -73.68
N ILE A 1051 67.83 -15.66 -72.42
CA ILE A 1051 69.09 -15.33 -71.73
C ILE A 1051 70.29 -16.06 -72.35
N GLU A 1052 70.12 -17.31 -72.77
CA GLU A 1052 71.15 -18.07 -73.50
C GLU A 1052 71.49 -17.41 -74.85
N GLY A 1053 70.47 -16.95 -75.60
CA GLY A 1053 70.68 -16.21 -76.85
C GLY A 1053 71.47 -14.92 -76.63
N PHE A 1054 71.17 -14.18 -75.56
CA PHE A 1054 71.89 -12.98 -75.17
C PHE A 1054 73.35 -13.28 -74.77
N TYR A 1055 73.59 -14.33 -73.99
CA TYR A 1055 74.92 -14.80 -73.62
C TYR A 1055 75.76 -15.23 -74.83
N LEU A 1056 75.18 -15.97 -75.78
CA LEU A 1056 75.84 -16.35 -77.03
C LEU A 1056 76.19 -15.13 -77.90
N SER A 1057 75.32 -14.12 -77.95
CA SER A 1057 75.56 -12.84 -78.63
C SER A 1057 76.72 -12.07 -78.00
N ILE A 1058 76.75 -11.93 -76.67
CA ILE A 1058 77.87 -11.33 -75.93
C ILE A 1058 79.18 -12.10 -76.16
N LYS A 1059 79.13 -13.44 -76.16
CA LYS A 1059 80.30 -14.30 -76.42
C LYS A 1059 80.84 -14.10 -77.84
N LYS A 1060 79.98 -14.02 -78.85
CA LYS A 1060 80.38 -13.70 -80.24
C LYS A 1060 80.98 -12.28 -80.35
N LYS A 1061 80.45 -11.28 -79.64
CA LYS A 1061 81.06 -9.93 -79.54
C LYS A 1061 82.44 -9.95 -78.86
N LEU A 1062 82.61 -10.66 -77.73
CA LEU A 1062 83.88 -10.76 -77.00
C LEU A 1062 84.98 -11.45 -77.82
N VAL A 1063 84.66 -12.54 -78.52
CA VAL A 1063 85.63 -13.21 -79.42
C VAL A 1063 86.07 -12.29 -80.55
N LYS A 1064 85.15 -11.52 -81.16
CA LYS A 1064 85.47 -10.53 -82.20
C LYS A 1064 86.37 -9.39 -81.67
N LYS A 1065 86.20 -8.97 -80.41
CA LYS A 1065 87.09 -8.00 -79.74
C LYS A 1065 88.49 -8.59 -79.46
N LYS A 1066 88.59 -9.90 -79.19
CA LYS A 1066 89.86 -10.62 -78.94
C LYS A 1066 90.66 -10.91 -80.22
N SER A 1067 90.00 -11.18 -81.36
CA SER A 1067 90.70 -11.37 -82.64
C SER A 1067 91.27 -10.06 -83.19
N LEU A 1068 90.54 -8.94 -83.03
CA LEU A 1068 91.02 -7.61 -83.41
C LEU A 1068 92.30 -7.18 -82.66
N SER A 1069 92.44 -7.51 -81.37
CA SER A 1069 93.67 -7.20 -80.63
C SER A 1069 94.87 -8.06 -81.07
N MET A 1070 94.64 -9.31 -81.51
CA MET A 1070 95.68 -10.18 -82.08
C MET A 1070 96.21 -9.71 -83.44
N ILE A 1071 95.37 -9.06 -84.26
CA ILE A 1071 95.80 -8.46 -85.53
C ILE A 1071 96.62 -7.19 -85.28
N SER A 1072 96.24 -6.41 -84.26
CA SER A 1072 96.99 -5.22 -83.82
C SER A 1072 98.42 -5.57 -83.35
N SER A 1073 98.59 -6.60 -82.51
CA SER A 1073 99.92 -6.98 -82.01
C SER A 1073 100.84 -7.50 -83.11
N LYS A 1074 100.34 -8.31 -84.05
CA LYS A 1074 101.15 -8.81 -85.18
C LYS A 1074 101.67 -7.70 -86.10
N ARG A 1075 100.94 -6.59 -86.28
CA ARG A 1075 101.44 -5.44 -87.06
C ARG A 1075 102.54 -4.63 -86.37
N LYS A 1076 102.59 -4.61 -85.03
CA LYS A 1076 103.69 -3.95 -84.28
C LYS A 1076 105.03 -4.68 -84.37
N HIS A 1077 105.04 -5.99 -84.64
CA HIS A 1077 106.25 -6.81 -84.55
C HIS A 1077 107.20 -6.70 -85.77
N ILE A 1078 106.77 -6.07 -86.86
CA ILE A 1078 107.47 -6.06 -88.16
C ILE A 1078 108.31 -4.78 -88.38
N LYS A 1079 108.20 -3.75 -87.52
CA LYS A 1079 108.71 -2.39 -87.84
C LYS A 1079 109.92 -1.87 -87.05
N ASN A 1080 110.54 -2.68 -86.18
CA ASN A 1080 111.47 -2.19 -85.13
C ASN A 1080 112.87 -2.86 -85.06
N VAL A 1081 113.36 -3.52 -86.13
CA VAL A 1081 114.73 -4.10 -86.17
C VAL A 1081 115.40 -3.81 -87.54
N CYS A 1082 116.71 -3.52 -87.51
CA CYS A 1082 117.57 -3.05 -88.62
C CYS A 1082 117.26 -1.60 -89.10
N PHE A 1083 118.23 -0.76 -89.50
CA PHE A 1083 119.61 -1.01 -89.95
C PHE A 1083 120.67 -0.01 -89.43
N ILE A 1084 121.85 -0.54 -89.08
CA ILE A 1084 123.19 0.03 -89.32
C ILE A 1084 124.06 -1.21 -89.66
N LYS A 1085 124.90 -1.30 -90.71
CA LYS A 1085 125.50 -0.31 -91.63
C LYS A 1085 124.91 -0.32 -93.05
N HIS A 1086 125.27 0.71 -93.81
CA HIS A 1086 124.86 1.04 -95.19
C HIS A 1086 126.09 1.04 -96.13
N PRO A 1087 125.96 1.13 -97.48
CA PRO A 1087 125.56 2.36 -98.21
C PRO A 1087 124.57 2.15 -99.40
N LYS A 1088 123.69 3.04 -99.90
CA LYS A 1088 123.07 4.38 -99.54
C LYS A 1088 121.53 4.25 -99.79
N LYS A 1089 120.58 5.20 -100.02
CA LYS A 1089 120.37 6.65 -100.38
C LYS A 1089 118.81 6.87 -100.32
N VAL A 1090 118.09 8.00 -100.25
CA VAL A 1090 118.16 9.38 -99.66
C VAL A 1090 116.76 10.08 -99.83
N LYS A 1091 116.34 11.05 -98.97
CA LYS A 1091 114.96 11.62 -98.83
C LYS A 1091 113.89 10.59 -98.38
N GLY A 1092 112.65 10.91 -97.94
CA GLY A 1092 111.89 12.18 -97.73
C GLY A 1092 110.40 11.85 -97.39
N ILE A 1093 109.41 12.75 -97.27
CA ILE A 1093 109.36 14.23 -97.13
C ILE A 1093 107.90 14.69 -96.75
N GLU A 1094 107.75 15.76 -95.94
CA GLU A 1094 106.57 16.65 -95.63
C GLU A 1094 105.13 16.09 -95.32
N ASP A 1095 104.10 16.90 -94.95
CA ASP A 1095 103.86 17.62 -93.66
C ASP A 1095 102.37 18.12 -93.44
N PHE A 1096 102.09 18.90 -92.36
CA PHE A 1096 100.93 19.77 -91.96
C PHE A 1096 99.56 19.23 -91.39
N GLU A 1097 99.34 19.49 -90.07
CA GLU A 1097 98.10 19.98 -89.34
C GLU A 1097 96.72 19.22 -89.34
N VAL A 1098 95.69 19.50 -88.49
CA VAL A 1098 95.49 19.98 -87.07
C VAL A 1098 93.99 19.87 -86.64
N GLY A 1099 93.61 20.02 -85.34
CA GLY A 1099 92.25 20.51 -84.92
C GLY A 1099 91.44 19.85 -83.75
N GLN A 1100 90.77 20.71 -82.96
CA GLN A 1100 89.73 20.64 -81.87
C GLN A 1100 88.50 19.67 -82.02
N SER A 1101 87.47 19.54 -81.13
CA SER A 1101 87.16 19.78 -79.67
C SER A 1101 85.75 19.26 -79.25
N LYS A 1102 85.36 19.38 -77.95
CA LYS A 1102 84.01 19.20 -77.31
C LYS A 1102 83.30 17.82 -77.54
N ILE A 1103 82.04 17.50 -77.14
CA ILE A 1103 80.84 18.23 -76.64
C ILE A 1103 80.18 17.58 -75.38
N GLU A 1104 78.83 17.53 -75.28
CA GLU A 1104 77.98 17.41 -74.07
C GLU A 1104 76.68 16.60 -74.35
N ASN A 1105 75.93 16.21 -73.30
CA ASN A 1105 74.44 16.19 -73.16
C ASN A 1105 73.55 15.39 -74.17
N GLU A 1106 72.23 15.12 -73.99
CA GLU A 1106 71.30 15.03 -72.83
C GLU A 1106 70.02 14.23 -73.20
N HIS A 1107 69.28 13.76 -72.18
CA HIS A 1107 67.82 13.58 -72.02
C HIS A 1107 66.85 13.01 -73.12
N LEU A 1108 65.72 12.50 -72.58
CA LEU A 1108 64.41 12.19 -73.21
C LEU A 1108 64.37 10.95 -74.13
N VAL A 1109 63.26 10.18 -74.17
CA VAL A 1109 61.94 10.30 -73.48
C VAL A 1109 61.76 9.18 -72.46
#